data_AF-A0A3A0GBT7-F1
#
_entry.id   AF-A0A3A0GBT7-F1
#
_cell.length_a   1.000
_cell.length_b   1.000
_cell.length_c   1.000
_cell.angle_alpha   90.00
_cell.angle_beta   90.00
_cell.angle_gamma   90.00
#
_symmetry.space_group_name_H-M   'P 1'
#
loop_
_entity.id
_entity.type
_entity.pdbx_description
1 polymer ?
#
loop_
_entity_poly.entity_id
_entity_poly.type
_entity_poly.pdbx_seq_one_letter_code
_entity_poly.pdbx_strand_id
1 'polypeptide(L)'
;MSDPNAGLPPYDHLSTRGKAAVLDCRRLVERYPNAAPAAHSGHLDAWLQVLSEWRMPQAVLLAAVLRTTAPDEPLDLVTRLGDAAPRVLALSRACAALDHVPERWPAADVDRRREQAAILRSLFVQAYADIEVALLVLAAHVARMRAIDLLDYDTARHLCSTNDAIFLPLTEMLGMWRLRYDLGDVSLARIDPRKAWDPIQLQLEAVAAQRAEHIANLVRMLSDALRAAGIDAEVRGHTPRPSGVYRHVRRGEHQPEVVRRLKLDVVVQSREACYHALACVHHTCPPLDWRSLQGSAFHDFIAAPTYNGYRILGTTVGYRPTAGDTRTVLRTDVRIFTPAMRRVNWHGVVGARYLGAPETIERAWWDDEERRSFVNARPPGSDSQQIAVFTPLGESYPLPAGSTPIDFAYRIHSDIGDHCKRIWVNGVLAGVDRPLGNGDLVEIETDPHLLAVERTWVDIAKTSMAKISIRRALRHRTPGVHPGRKRIDDVLVKELEAQGLPPAAPADVDRFLERLARDVGLADVGGLYEPIARPDMVRGARGLTPSHIAARWVTTQLAGYIVRADGHPLDMPVERIRLAQCPGHQRICCPTLASDIVGRLTLGGTPHAKLLVHHRDCPQAPRPPDAVPLAWRVAPQAEAVARITVEAFDRHRLLDDVLARVYERYADGLYLIRAQAEVDRNHMARVRLEASVTGPTALPALDEQLQAMRHASTIDTFRIEMLSEVEKLLIARRARAANPYTAIAVRDQRMFKGRHAEIARIDDMLHAGLRDRAGWSGQNLVVVYGINRIGKTSLLRFLRDSALASGDFATVLLDVQRLPSHREPALWGGLADAIRKAIDPARAAATGRATGPRRFKAQSEGDGFEDWFHQAVRSLGDRRLVIMIDELNVLDELWEPRECQRAVRRLKGLVEGHSNVRFVVCVQESYFRTLPQRDPTVDGSVALLRTGIAVGLGFLDTRASEQLIREPMGEALRFTDDLVGRITYLTSGHPYYIHTLMHDLVGRALHEKRRIITLDHLDAVVADSLRHGPHLFHDFLRHERGAARPALAALAHASGPEHRGVTLDAIARARRDRGLRPNTHAIEQALRALHDVGVVSRRELAGGATYALRVPLFADWLRTYRPLASQPDLEPR
;
A
#
# COMPACT_ATOMS: atom_id res chain seq x y z
N MET A 1 -8.71 -40.47 -44.86
CA MET A 1 -8.97 -39.55 -45.99
C MET A 1 -8.66 -38.14 -45.54
N SER A 2 -8.01 -37.36 -46.42
CA SER A 2 -7.27 -36.09 -46.21
C SER A 2 -6.04 -36.19 -45.30
N ASP A 3 -4.88 -36.29 -45.92
CA ASP A 3 -3.55 -36.18 -45.32
C ASP A 3 -3.35 -34.76 -44.74
N PRO A 4 -3.18 -34.57 -43.42
CA PRO A 4 -3.00 -33.25 -42.82
C PRO A 4 -1.59 -32.67 -43.04
N ASN A 5 -0.70 -33.38 -43.76
CA ASN A 5 0.62 -32.90 -44.17
C ASN A 5 0.66 -32.30 -45.59
N ALA A 6 -0.48 -32.07 -46.25
CA ALA A 6 -0.52 -31.27 -47.47
C ALA A 6 -0.21 -29.80 -47.12
N GLY A 7 1.07 -29.44 -47.19
CA GLY A 7 1.56 -28.09 -46.93
C GLY A 7 0.81 -27.06 -47.75
N LEU A 8 0.34 -26.00 -47.10
CA LEU A 8 -0.13 -24.80 -47.77
C LEU A 8 0.96 -24.32 -48.75
N PRO A 9 0.60 -23.89 -49.98
CA PRO A 9 1.53 -23.21 -50.85
C PRO A 9 2.23 -22.07 -50.07
N PRO A 10 3.55 -21.91 -50.21
CA PRO A 10 4.25 -20.84 -49.51
C PRO A 10 3.57 -19.51 -49.88
N TYR A 11 3.30 -18.69 -48.87
CA TYR A 11 2.74 -17.33 -48.98
C TYR A 11 1.22 -17.17 -49.11
N ASP A 12 0.39 -18.22 -49.03
CA ASP A 12 -1.06 -18.09 -49.24
C ASP A 12 -1.82 -17.16 -48.27
N HIS A 13 -1.24 -16.88 -47.10
CA HIS A 13 -1.79 -15.90 -46.15
C HIS A 13 -1.48 -14.44 -46.53
N LEU A 14 -0.62 -14.19 -47.52
CA LEU A 14 -0.21 -12.85 -47.96
C LEU A 14 -1.09 -12.33 -49.11
N SER A 15 -1.24 -11.00 -49.18
CA SER A 15 -1.88 -10.34 -50.33
C SER A 15 -1.09 -10.58 -51.62
N THR A 16 -1.73 -10.43 -52.79
CA THR A 16 -1.07 -10.57 -54.10
C THR A 16 0.16 -9.67 -54.23
N ARG A 17 0.08 -8.44 -53.70
CA ARG A 17 1.19 -7.48 -53.65
C ARG A 17 2.30 -7.93 -52.69
N GLY A 18 1.94 -8.55 -51.56
CA GLY A 18 2.88 -9.09 -50.59
C GLY A 18 3.64 -10.32 -51.11
N LYS A 19 2.95 -11.23 -51.82
CA LYS A 19 3.56 -12.37 -52.51
C LYS A 19 4.58 -11.91 -53.55
N ALA A 20 4.23 -10.92 -54.38
CA ALA A 20 5.12 -10.36 -55.38
C ALA A 20 6.39 -9.74 -54.78
N ALA A 21 6.25 -8.97 -53.68
CA ALA A 21 7.39 -8.36 -53.00
C ALA A 21 8.40 -9.38 -52.43
N VAL A 22 7.91 -10.47 -51.83
CA VAL A 22 8.79 -11.54 -51.32
C VAL A 22 9.50 -12.26 -52.47
N LEU A 23 8.80 -12.55 -53.57
CA LEU A 23 9.38 -13.18 -54.77
C LEU A 23 10.40 -12.27 -55.48
N ASP A 24 10.16 -10.96 -55.54
CA ASP A 24 11.07 -10.01 -56.17
C ASP A 24 12.35 -9.82 -55.34
N CYS A 25 12.23 -9.74 -54.00
CA CYS A 25 13.39 -9.73 -53.12
C CYS A 25 14.20 -11.03 -53.25
N ARG A 26 13.54 -12.19 -53.32
CA ARG A 26 14.19 -13.49 -53.54
C ARG A 26 14.98 -13.54 -54.84
N ARG A 27 14.38 -13.11 -55.96
CA ARG A 27 15.06 -13.04 -57.28
C ARG A 27 16.29 -12.13 -57.27
N LEU A 28 16.29 -11.12 -56.39
CA LEU A 28 17.41 -10.20 -56.22
C LEU A 28 18.55 -10.86 -55.44
N VAL A 29 18.25 -11.66 -54.42
CA VAL A 29 19.25 -12.49 -53.71
C VAL A 29 19.89 -13.52 -54.64
N GLU A 30 19.10 -14.18 -55.48
CA GLU A 30 19.57 -15.18 -56.46
C GLU A 30 20.53 -14.59 -57.51
N ARG A 31 20.49 -13.27 -57.77
CA ARG A 31 21.42 -12.57 -58.69
C ARG A 31 22.78 -12.25 -58.05
N TYR A 32 22.90 -12.26 -56.73
CA TYR A 32 24.12 -11.89 -56.00
C TYR A 32 24.56 -12.98 -54.99
N PRO A 33 24.95 -14.18 -55.45
CA PRO A 33 25.16 -15.35 -54.59
C PRO A 33 26.46 -15.30 -53.74
N ASN A 34 27.45 -14.51 -54.12
CA ASN A 34 28.83 -14.61 -53.58
C ASN A 34 29.09 -13.88 -52.24
N ALA A 35 28.05 -13.40 -51.55
CA ALA A 35 28.24 -12.56 -50.37
C ALA A 35 27.36 -12.94 -49.17
N ALA A 36 26.70 -14.09 -49.22
CA ALA A 36 26.00 -14.64 -48.06
C ALA A 36 27.01 -15.30 -47.11
N PRO A 37 26.96 -15.07 -45.78
CA PRO A 37 27.72 -15.89 -44.85
C PRO A 37 27.34 -17.37 -45.05
N ALA A 38 28.36 -18.24 -45.17
CA ALA A 38 28.22 -19.66 -45.51
C ALA A 38 27.20 -20.43 -44.65
N ALA A 39 26.81 -19.91 -43.49
CA ALA A 39 25.86 -20.50 -42.57
C ALA A 39 24.36 -20.40 -42.97
N HIS A 40 23.96 -19.56 -43.95
CA HIS A 40 22.54 -19.25 -44.18
C HIS A 40 22.02 -19.36 -45.63
N SER A 41 22.88 -19.51 -46.64
CA SER A 41 22.47 -19.48 -48.06
C SER A 41 21.71 -20.72 -48.54
N GLY A 42 21.95 -21.90 -47.94
CA GLY A 42 21.25 -23.15 -48.29
C GLY A 42 19.89 -23.37 -47.61
N HIS A 43 19.47 -22.48 -46.71
CA HIS A 43 18.34 -22.73 -45.80
C HIS A 43 17.23 -21.66 -45.83
N LEU A 44 17.30 -20.67 -46.73
CA LEU A 44 16.30 -19.60 -46.82
C LEU A 44 14.89 -20.14 -47.10
N ASP A 45 14.74 -21.10 -48.01
CA ASP A 45 13.42 -21.68 -48.34
C ASP A 45 12.81 -22.42 -47.15
N ALA A 46 13.60 -23.20 -46.41
CA ALA A 46 13.15 -23.87 -45.20
C ALA A 46 12.79 -22.85 -44.09
N TRP A 47 13.54 -21.75 -43.98
CA TRP A 47 13.26 -20.68 -43.03
C TRP A 47 11.95 -19.94 -43.37
N LEU A 48 11.76 -19.56 -44.65
CA LEU A 48 10.54 -18.92 -45.12
C LEU A 48 9.32 -19.85 -45.01
N GLN A 49 9.51 -21.16 -45.18
CA GLN A 49 8.47 -22.15 -44.97
C GLN A 49 8.01 -22.16 -43.50
N VAL A 50 8.93 -22.20 -42.54
CA VAL A 50 8.59 -22.14 -41.10
C VAL A 50 7.87 -20.84 -40.75
N LEU A 51 8.35 -19.69 -41.24
CA LEU A 51 7.71 -18.39 -41.01
C LEU A 51 6.30 -18.33 -41.63
N SER A 52 6.09 -18.99 -42.77
CA SER A 52 4.79 -19.07 -43.44
C SER A 52 3.83 -20.02 -42.72
N GLU A 53 4.31 -21.15 -42.20
CA GLU A 53 3.55 -22.06 -41.33
C GLU A 53 3.01 -21.32 -40.10
N TRP A 54 3.79 -20.37 -39.57
CA TRP A 54 3.38 -19.53 -38.42
C TRP A 54 2.57 -18.29 -38.83
N ARG A 55 2.28 -18.11 -40.13
CA ARG A 55 1.55 -16.98 -40.70
C ARG A 55 2.14 -15.62 -40.31
N MET A 56 3.46 -15.50 -40.34
CA MET A 56 4.15 -14.26 -39.97
C MET A 56 3.85 -13.10 -40.95
N PRO A 57 3.87 -11.83 -40.48
CA PRO A 57 3.66 -10.66 -41.33
C PRO A 57 4.70 -10.53 -42.44
N GLN A 58 4.32 -9.89 -43.55
CA GLN A 58 5.18 -9.67 -44.72
C GLN A 58 6.55 -9.06 -44.35
N ALA A 59 6.59 -8.12 -43.41
CA ALA A 59 7.83 -7.47 -42.97
C ALA A 59 8.84 -8.46 -42.37
N VAL A 60 8.39 -9.50 -41.67
CA VAL A 60 9.24 -10.53 -41.06
C VAL A 60 9.81 -11.45 -42.14
N LEU A 61 9.01 -11.86 -43.13
CA LEU A 61 9.48 -12.64 -44.26
C LEU A 61 10.54 -11.87 -45.07
N LEU A 62 10.30 -10.58 -45.33
CA LEU A 62 11.25 -9.72 -46.05
C LEU A 62 12.55 -9.50 -45.26
N ALA A 63 12.47 -9.39 -43.93
CA ALA A 63 13.64 -9.28 -43.07
C ALA A 63 14.51 -10.56 -43.10
N ALA A 64 13.89 -11.75 -43.18
CA ALA A 64 14.59 -13.02 -43.36
C ALA A 64 15.37 -13.06 -44.69
N VAL A 65 14.72 -12.66 -45.79
CA VAL A 65 15.36 -12.58 -47.12
C VAL A 65 16.53 -11.57 -47.09
N LEU A 66 16.32 -10.38 -46.52
CA LEU A 66 17.35 -9.35 -46.43
C LEU A 66 18.55 -9.79 -45.57
N ARG A 67 18.33 -10.61 -44.54
CA ARG A 67 19.43 -11.13 -43.70
C ARG A 67 20.38 -12.03 -44.48
N THR A 68 19.88 -12.71 -45.52
CA THR A 68 20.68 -13.59 -46.38
C THR A 68 21.48 -12.84 -47.44
N THR A 69 21.28 -11.53 -47.60
CA THR A 69 22.07 -10.65 -48.48
C THR A 69 23.14 -9.87 -47.70
N ALA A 70 24.24 -9.50 -48.37
CA ALA A 70 25.37 -8.81 -47.73
C ALA A 70 25.02 -7.39 -47.21
N PRO A 71 25.77 -6.87 -46.22
CA PRO A 71 25.45 -5.60 -45.54
C PRO A 71 25.62 -4.33 -46.37
N ASP A 72 26.31 -4.38 -47.51
CA ASP A 72 26.94 -3.18 -48.10
C ASP A 72 26.21 -2.52 -49.28
N GLU A 73 24.98 -2.92 -49.64
CA GLU A 73 24.15 -2.11 -50.55
C GLU A 73 22.66 -2.02 -50.12
N PRO A 74 22.31 -1.10 -49.19
CA PRO A 74 20.93 -0.91 -48.76
C PRO A 74 20.07 -0.10 -49.74
N LEU A 75 20.66 0.73 -50.61
CA LEU A 75 19.93 1.84 -51.26
C LEU A 75 18.87 1.38 -52.28
N ASP A 76 19.18 0.39 -53.12
CA ASP A 76 18.24 -0.05 -54.17
C ASP A 76 17.09 -0.90 -53.60
N LEU A 77 17.34 -1.58 -52.48
CA LEU A 77 16.39 -2.45 -51.78
C LEU A 77 15.43 -1.65 -50.89
N VAL A 78 15.93 -0.60 -50.20
CA VAL A 78 15.11 0.39 -49.46
C VAL A 78 14.11 1.07 -50.40
N THR A 79 14.54 1.45 -51.61
CA THR A 79 13.72 2.17 -52.58
C THR A 79 12.56 1.31 -53.10
N ARG A 80 12.77 -0.01 -53.25
CA ARG A 80 11.74 -0.97 -53.70
C ARG A 80 10.77 -1.41 -52.59
N LEU A 81 11.21 -1.38 -51.32
CA LEU A 81 10.42 -1.76 -50.15
C LEU A 81 9.38 -0.68 -49.76
N GLY A 82 9.55 0.57 -50.21
CA GLY A 82 8.62 1.67 -49.94
C GLY A 82 8.39 1.88 -48.44
N ASP A 83 7.13 2.03 -48.03
CA ASP A 83 6.74 2.30 -46.63
C ASP A 83 7.12 1.18 -45.64
N ALA A 84 7.35 -0.05 -46.12
CA ALA A 84 7.74 -1.17 -45.27
C ALA A 84 9.24 -1.19 -44.93
N ALA A 85 10.06 -0.40 -45.63
CA ALA A 85 11.52 -0.42 -45.51
C ALA A 85 12.03 -0.17 -44.08
N PRO A 86 11.53 0.83 -43.32
CA PRO A 86 12.03 1.10 -41.97
C PRO A 86 11.83 -0.07 -41.02
N ARG A 87 10.67 -0.75 -41.11
CA ARG A 87 10.35 -1.90 -40.26
C ARG A 87 11.19 -3.12 -40.63
N VAL A 88 11.33 -3.42 -41.92
CA VAL A 88 12.13 -4.55 -42.42
C VAL A 88 13.61 -4.38 -42.03
N LEU A 89 14.16 -3.18 -42.16
CA LEU A 89 15.55 -2.89 -41.78
C LEU A 89 15.77 -2.98 -40.27
N ALA A 90 14.82 -2.50 -39.46
CA ALA A 90 14.89 -2.62 -38.01
C ALA A 90 14.91 -4.09 -37.58
N LEU A 91 14.01 -4.91 -38.13
CA LEU A 91 13.94 -6.35 -37.85
C LEU A 91 15.22 -7.08 -38.29
N SER A 92 15.71 -6.78 -39.49
CA SER A 92 16.94 -7.38 -40.03
C SER A 92 18.18 -7.03 -39.20
N ARG A 93 18.33 -5.75 -38.80
CA ARG A 93 19.44 -5.30 -37.94
C ARG A 93 19.37 -5.89 -36.54
N ALA A 94 18.19 -5.94 -35.94
CA ALA A 94 17.99 -6.56 -34.63
C ALA A 94 18.34 -8.06 -34.69
N CYS A 95 17.91 -8.76 -35.75
CA CYS A 95 18.30 -10.14 -35.97
C CYS A 95 19.83 -10.29 -36.12
N ALA A 96 20.49 -9.41 -36.87
CA ALA A 96 21.94 -9.45 -37.07
C ALA A 96 22.73 -9.25 -35.75
N ALA A 97 22.22 -8.42 -34.83
CA ALA A 97 22.81 -8.23 -33.51
C ALA A 97 22.73 -9.50 -32.62
N LEU A 98 21.90 -10.48 -33.00
CA LEU A 98 21.72 -11.75 -32.29
C LEU A 98 22.57 -12.90 -32.85
N ASP A 99 23.27 -12.68 -33.97
CA ASP A 99 24.13 -13.69 -34.61
C ASP A 99 25.42 -14.00 -33.81
N HIS A 100 25.59 -13.41 -32.63
CA HIS A 100 26.69 -13.70 -31.70
C HIS A 100 26.46 -14.97 -30.84
N VAL A 101 25.68 -15.95 -31.31
CA VAL A 101 25.63 -17.28 -30.68
C VAL A 101 26.90 -18.04 -31.08
N PRO A 102 27.78 -18.42 -30.13
CA PRO A 102 29.05 -19.06 -30.45
C PRO A 102 28.87 -20.36 -31.24
N GLU A 103 29.61 -20.50 -32.34
CA GLU A 103 29.72 -21.78 -33.08
C GLU A 103 30.44 -22.87 -32.29
N ARG A 104 31.12 -22.51 -31.19
CA ARG A 104 31.76 -23.44 -30.24
C ARG A 104 31.55 -22.97 -28.81
N TRP A 105 31.03 -23.87 -27.97
CA TRP A 105 30.92 -23.65 -26.53
C TRP A 105 32.26 -23.94 -25.83
N PRO A 106 32.68 -23.16 -24.82
CA PRO A 106 33.87 -23.45 -24.03
C PRO A 106 33.82 -24.85 -23.39
N ALA A 107 35.00 -25.45 -23.17
CA ALA A 107 35.13 -26.80 -22.61
C ALA A 107 34.75 -26.90 -21.12
N ALA A 108 34.78 -25.79 -20.37
CA ALA A 108 34.44 -25.73 -18.95
C ALA A 108 32.94 -25.49 -18.72
N ASP A 109 32.31 -26.33 -17.90
CA ASP A 109 30.86 -26.27 -17.62
C ASP A 109 30.39 -24.93 -17.03
N VAL A 110 31.25 -24.24 -16.28
CA VAL A 110 30.90 -22.98 -15.61
C VAL A 110 30.87 -21.80 -16.59
N ASP A 111 31.86 -21.71 -17.50
CA ASP A 111 31.93 -20.64 -18.49
C ASP A 111 30.89 -20.83 -19.58
N ARG A 112 30.67 -22.09 -20.01
CA ARG A 112 29.57 -22.47 -20.91
C ARG A 112 28.21 -22.01 -20.37
N ARG A 113 27.91 -22.29 -19.10
CA ARG A 113 26.63 -21.88 -18.47
C ARG A 113 26.48 -20.37 -18.34
N ARG A 114 27.58 -19.65 -18.06
CA ARG A 114 27.57 -18.17 -17.96
C ARG A 114 27.33 -17.52 -19.32
N GLU A 115 27.99 -18.00 -20.37
CA GLU A 115 27.78 -17.53 -21.75
C GLU A 115 26.38 -17.88 -22.25
N GLN A 116 25.89 -19.11 -22.00
CA GLN A 116 24.51 -19.52 -22.30
C GLN A 116 23.52 -18.54 -21.69
N ALA A 117 23.67 -18.24 -20.39
CA ALA A 117 22.81 -17.32 -19.68
C ALA A 117 22.95 -15.86 -20.17
N ALA A 118 24.10 -15.43 -20.68
CA ALA A 118 24.30 -14.09 -21.22
C ALA A 118 23.67 -13.93 -22.62
N ILE A 119 23.81 -14.95 -23.48
CA ILE A 119 23.20 -15.00 -24.82
C ILE A 119 21.68 -15.08 -24.69
N LEU A 120 21.20 -15.96 -23.81
CA LEU A 120 19.79 -16.02 -23.45
C LEU A 120 19.30 -14.65 -22.98
N ARG A 121 20.00 -13.99 -22.05
CA ARG A 121 19.67 -12.62 -21.62
C ARG A 121 19.63 -11.61 -22.76
N SER A 122 20.58 -11.65 -23.69
CA SER A 122 20.60 -10.76 -24.86
C SER A 122 19.40 -11.01 -25.77
N LEU A 123 19.13 -12.29 -26.09
CA LEU A 123 17.93 -12.71 -26.83
C LEU A 123 16.65 -12.27 -26.12
N PHE A 124 16.60 -12.34 -24.79
CA PHE A 124 15.45 -11.89 -24.00
C PHE A 124 15.28 -10.37 -23.99
N VAL A 125 16.35 -9.60 -23.80
CA VAL A 125 16.29 -8.13 -23.82
C VAL A 125 15.88 -7.60 -25.19
N GLN A 126 16.23 -8.29 -26.27
CA GLN A 126 15.78 -7.92 -27.61
C GLN A 126 14.37 -8.42 -27.92
N ALA A 127 14.00 -9.64 -27.50
CA ALA A 127 12.63 -10.13 -27.56
C ALA A 127 11.65 -9.24 -26.76
N TYR A 128 12.14 -8.62 -25.69
CA TYR A 128 11.43 -7.63 -24.86
C TYR A 128 11.10 -6.35 -25.63
N ALA A 129 11.94 -5.95 -26.59
CA ALA A 129 11.68 -4.81 -27.46
C ALA A 129 10.82 -5.20 -28.68
N ASP A 130 11.00 -6.42 -29.20
CA ASP A 130 10.27 -6.89 -30.38
C ASP A 130 10.17 -8.43 -30.48
N ILE A 131 8.95 -8.96 -30.29
CA ILE A 131 8.68 -10.41 -30.35
C ILE A 131 8.93 -11.00 -31.74
N GLU A 132 8.79 -10.21 -32.80
CA GLU A 132 8.95 -10.67 -34.18
C GLU A 132 10.42 -11.02 -34.48
N VAL A 133 11.38 -10.36 -33.81
CA VAL A 133 12.81 -10.68 -33.90
C VAL A 133 13.10 -12.04 -33.27
N ALA A 134 12.53 -12.33 -32.10
CA ALA A 134 12.70 -13.63 -31.43
C ALA A 134 12.12 -14.78 -32.26
N LEU A 135 10.99 -14.55 -32.91
CA LEU A 135 10.35 -15.53 -33.80
C LEU A 135 11.16 -15.72 -35.09
N LEU A 136 11.72 -14.66 -35.64
CA LEU A 136 12.59 -14.71 -36.80
C LEU A 136 13.81 -15.61 -36.53
N VAL A 137 14.49 -15.42 -35.39
CA VAL A 137 15.65 -16.23 -34.96
C VAL A 137 15.24 -17.68 -34.63
N LEU A 138 14.14 -17.89 -33.92
CA LEU A 138 13.64 -19.23 -33.61
C LEU A 138 13.27 -20.00 -34.88
N ALA A 139 12.63 -19.36 -35.86
CA ALA A 139 12.29 -19.99 -37.13
C ALA A 139 13.53 -20.46 -37.91
N ALA A 140 14.61 -19.68 -37.90
CA ALA A 140 15.88 -20.05 -38.50
C ALA A 140 16.46 -21.31 -37.85
N HIS A 141 16.46 -21.37 -36.52
CA HIS A 141 16.93 -22.53 -35.76
C HIS A 141 16.06 -23.77 -36.01
N VAL A 142 14.73 -23.63 -36.07
CA VAL A 142 13.81 -24.72 -36.39
C VAL A 142 14.08 -25.28 -37.78
N ALA A 143 14.31 -24.42 -38.78
CA ALA A 143 14.65 -24.85 -40.13
C ALA A 143 15.94 -25.69 -40.14
N ARG A 144 16.96 -25.27 -39.39
CA ARG A 144 18.21 -26.03 -39.24
C ARG A 144 18.02 -27.37 -38.52
N MET A 145 17.23 -27.38 -37.44
CA MET A 145 16.91 -28.61 -36.69
C MET A 145 16.09 -29.61 -37.52
N ARG A 146 15.23 -29.14 -38.44
CA ARG A 146 14.53 -30.02 -39.40
C ARG A 146 15.46 -30.62 -40.45
N ALA A 147 16.55 -29.92 -40.78
CA ALA A 147 17.57 -30.36 -41.74
C ALA A 147 18.78 -31.06 -41.07
N ILE A 148 18.65 -31.49 -39.81
CA ILE A 148 19.78 -31.95 -38.99
C ILE A 148 20.48 -33.21 -39.52
N ASP A 149 19.77 -34.01 -40.32
CA ASP A 149 20.31 -35.23 -40.92
C ASP A 149 21.28 -34.93 -42.08
N LEU A 150 21.23 -33.72 -42.64
CA LEU A 150 22.12 -33.25 -43.69
C LEU A 150 23.43 -32.65 -43.15
N LEU A 151 23.53 -32.46 -41.83
CA LEU A 151 24.68 -31.88 -41.16
C LEU A 151 25.68 -32.96 -40.74
N ASP A 152 26.97 -32.64 -40.74
CA ASP A 152 27.99 -33.51 -40.17
C ASP A 152 27.77 -33.70 -38.66
N TYR A 153 28.41 -34.75 -38.10
CA TYR A 153 28.17 -35.15 -36.71
C TYR A 153 28.47 -34.03 -35.69
N ASP A 154 29.57 -33.31 -35.87
CA ASP A 154 30.01 -32.29 -34.92
C ASP A 154 29.10 -31.07 -34.98
N THR A 155 28.73 -30.63 -36.20
CA THR A 155 27.79 -29.54 -36.42
C THR A 155 26.40 -29.88 -35.88
N ALA A 156 25.89 -31.10 -36.14
CA ALA A 156 24.61 -31.57 -35.62
C ALA A 156 24.61 -31.63 -34.08
N ARG A 157 25.68 -32.14 -33.47
CA ARG A 157 25.83 -32.22 -32.01
C ARG A 157 25.87 -30.83 -31.35
N HIS A 158 26.58 -29.89 -31.97
CA HIS A 158 26.61 -28.50 -31.50
C HIS A 158 25.24 -27.82 -31.62
N LEU A 159 24.54 -28.04 -32.73
CA LEU A 159 23.19 -27.52 -32.95
C LEU A 159 22.21 -28.06 -31.89
N CYS A 160 22.25 -29.35 -31.58
CA CYS A 160 21.44 -29.94 -30.51
C CYS A 160 21.82 -29.39 -29.12
N SER A 161 23.11 -29.21 -28.84
CA SER A 161 23.57 -28.66 -27.56
C SER A 161 23.07 -27.21 -27.38
N THR A 162 23.09 -26.43 -28.46
CA THR A 162 22.56 -25.07 -28.51
C THR A 162 21.03 -25.07 -28.42
N ASN A 163 20.37 -26.03 -29.06
CA ASN A 163 18.93 -26.24 -28.95
C ASN A 163 18.49 -26.44 -27.50
N ASP A 164 19.14 -27.37 -26.79
CA ASP A 164 18.81 -27.68 -25.41
C ASP A 164 19.09 -26.52 -24.45
N ALA A 165 20.20 -25.82 -24.68
CA ALA A 165 20.62 -24.71 -23.83
C ALA A 165 19.81 -23.43 -24.05
N ILE A 166 19.43 -23.12 -25.29
CA ILE A 166 18.88 -21.81 -25.66
C ILE A 166 17.43 -21.92 -26.15
N PHE A 167 17.18 -22.76 -27.15
CA PHE A 167 15.93 -22.74 -27.90
C PHE A 167 14.80 -23.54 -27.24
N LEU A 168 15.08 -24.62 -26.51
CA LEU A 168 14.07 -25.32 -25.70
C LEU A 168 13.55 -24.46 -24.54
N PRO A 169 14.39 -23.70 -23.80
CA PRO A 169 13.91 -22.69 -22.86
C PRO A 169 13.12 -21.55 -23.53
N LEU A 170 13.56 -21.07 -24.70
CA LEU A 170 12.86 -20.02 -25.45
C LEU A 170 11.44 -20.46 -25.86
N THR A 171 11.29 -21.67 -26.41
CA THR A 171 9.98 -22.24 -26.78
C THR A 171 9.06 -22.43 -25.59
N GLU A 172 9.59 -22.79 -24.41
CA GLU A 172 8.83 -22.86 -23.17
C GLU A 172 8.30 -21.48 -22.77
N MET A 173 9.14 -20.45 -22.85
CA MET A 173 8.75 -19.08 -22.52
C MET A 173 7.66 -18.52 -23.44
N LEU A 174 7.72 -18.87 -24.72
CA LEU A 174 6.71 -18.49 -25.70
C LEU A 174 5.42 -19.32 -25.59
N GLY A 175 5.44 -20.39 -24.78
CA GLY A 175 4.33 -21.34 -24.64
C GLY A 175 4.15 -22.27 -25.84
N MET A 176 5.17 -22.40 -26.70
CA MET A 176 5.15 -23.23 -27.93
C MET A 176 5.44 -24.70 -27.62
N TRP A 177 4.58 -25.34 -26.84
CA TRP A 177 4.83 -26.69 -26.30
C TRP A 177 5.00 -27.76 -27.37
N ARG A 178 4.26 -27.69 -28.49
CA ARG A 178 4.43 -28.62 -29.61
C ARG A 178 5.87 -28.60 -30.13
N LEU A 179 6.32 -27.39 -30.48
CA LEU A 179 7.65 -27.16 -31.03
C LEU A 179 8.74 -27.59 -30.06
N ARG A 180 8.53 -27.35 -28.77
CA ARG A 180 9.44 -27.78 -27.71
C ARG A 180 9.61 -29.30 -27.65
N TYR A 181 8.53 -30.07 -27.79
CA TYR A 181 8.64 -31.53 -27.83
C TYR A 181 9.28 -32.02 -29.13
N ASP A 182 8.92 -31.43 -30.26
CA ASP A 182 9.49 -31.80 -31.57
C ASP A 182 11.01 -31.57 -31.60
N LEU A 183 11.47 -30.38 -31.19
CA LEU A 183 12.90 -30.07 -31.09
C LEU A 183 13.62 -30.89 -30.02
N GLY A 184 12.95 -31.18 -28.90
CA GLY A 184 13.52 -31.95 -27.79
C GLY A 184 13.75 -33.41 -28.15
N ASP A 185 12.84 -34.02 -28.91
CA ASP A 185 12.99 -35.40 -29.36
C ASP A 185 14.13 -35.53 -30.38
N VAL A 186 14.20 -34.62 -31.36
CA VAL A 186 15.31 -34.57 -32.33
C VAL A 186 16.65 -34.41 -31.62
N SER A 187 16.72 -33.51 -30.65
CA SER A 187 17.93 -33.28 -29.87
C SER A 187 18.34 -34.50 -29.06
N LEU A 188 17.39 -35.14 -28.36
CA LEU A 188 17.65 -36.32 -27.53
C LEU A 188 18.13 -37.51 -28.37
N ALA A 189 17.50 -37.74 -29.52
CA ALA A 189 17.88 -38.81 -30.45
C ALA A 189 19.32 -38.66 -30.96
N ARG A 190 19.86 -37.42 -31.01
CA ARG A 190 21.20 -37.13 -31.53
C ARG A 190 22.27 -37.04 -30.43
N ILE A 191 21.96 -36.41 -29.29
CA ILE A 191 22.92 -36.20 -28.19
C ILE A 191 23.17 -37.48 -27.41
N ASP A 192 22.10 -38.22 -27.09
CA ASP A 192 22.18 -39.42 -26.25
C ASP A 192 21.32 -40.58 -26.78
N PRO A 193 21.62 -41.08 -28.00
CA PRO A 193 20.85 -42.16 -28.64
C PRO A 193 20.81 -43.42 -27.77
N ARG A 194 21.97 -43.92 -27.34
CA ARG A 194 22.08 -45.25 -26.71
C ARG A 194 21.69 -45.28 -25.24
N LYS A 195 21.95 -44.23 -24.46
CA LYS A 195 21.70 -44.27 -23.00
C LYS A 195 20.32 -43.76 -22.64
N ALA A 196 19.74 -42.87 -23.45
CA ALA A 196 18.47 -42.24 -23.15
C ALA A 196 17.38 -42.54 -24.18
N TRP A 197 17.63 -42.29 -25.47
CA TRP A 197 16.59 -42.43 -26.49
C TRP A 197 16.14 -43.88 -26.71
N ASP A 198 17.06 -44.79 -27.04
CA ASP A 198 16.74 -46.19 -27.36
C ASP A 198 16.04 -46.91 -26.18
N PRO A 199 16.51 -46.79 -24.92
CA PRO A 199 15.84 -47.46 -23.79
C PRO A 199 14.43 -46.91 -23.52
N ILE A 200 14.20 -45.61 -23.70
CA ILE A 200 12.88 -45.00 -23.51
C ILE A 200 11.92 -45.45 -24.62
N GLN A 201 12.38 -45.49 -25.87
CA GLN A 201 11.59 -45.98 -27.01
C GLN A 201 11.16 -47.44 -26.79
N LEU A 202 12.12 -48.33 -26.50
CA LEU A 202 11.86 -49.75 -26.23
C LEU A 202 10.83 -49.95 -25.11
N GLN A 203 10.94 -49.18 -24.02
CA GLN A 203 9.97 -49.27 -22.93
C GLN A 203 8.58 -48.76 -23.31
N LEU A 204 8.49 -47.67 -24.08
CA LEU A 204 7.22 -47.13 -24.57
C LEU A 204 6.52 -48.11 -25.51
N GLU A 205 7.27 -48.75 -26.41
CA GLU A 205 6.78 -49.79 -27.31
C GLU A 205 6.29 -51.01 -26.53
N ALA A 206 7.06 -51.48 -25.54
CA ALA A 206 6.72 -52.66 -24.73
C ALA A 206 5.37 -52.53 -23.98
N VAL A 207 4.99 -51.30 -23.58
CA VAL A 207 3.71 -51.05 -22.88
C VAL A 207 2.63 -50.46 -23.78
N ALA A 208 2.89 -50.27 -25.08
CA ALA A 208 2.02 -49.51 -25.98
C ALA A 208 0.63 -50.14 -26.11
N ALA A 209 0.56 -51.46 -26.36
CA ALA A 209 -0.71 -52.18 -26.54
C ALA A 209 -1.58 -52.11 -25.27
N GLN A 210 -0.99 -52.41 -24.11
CA GLN A 210 -1.67 -52.35 -22.81
C GLN A 210 -2.17 -50.94 -22.49
N ARG A 211 -1.37 -49.91 -22.77
CA ARG A 211 -1.78 -48.51 -22.54
C ARG A 211 -2.90 -48.08 -23.49
N ALA A 212 -2.85 -48.49 -24.76
CA ALA A 212 -3.89 -48.17 -25.73
C ALA A 212 -5.24 -48.74 -25.30
N GLU A 213 -5.27 -49.98 -24.80
CA GLU A 213 -6.48 -50.61 -24.26
C GLU A 213 -7.03 -49.85 -23.04
N HIS A 214 -6.18 -49.52 -22.06
CA HIS A 214 -6.61 -48.77 -20.88
C HIS A 214 -7.10 -47.36 -21.23
N ILE A 215 -6.44 -46.67 -22.16
CA ILE A 215 -6.88 -45.36 -22.65
C ILE A 215 -8.24 -45.48 -23.33
N ALA A 216 -8.45 -46.47 -24.19
CA ALA A 216 -9.73 -46.67 -24.87
C ALA A 216 -10.88 -46.89 -23.88
N ASN A 217 -10.66 -47.70 -22.84
CA ASN A 217 -11.63 -47.93 -21.78
C ASN A 217 -11.93 -46.66 -20.97
N LEU A 218 -10.91 -45.91 -20.58
CA LEU A 218 -11.06 -44.63 -19.88
C LEU A 218 -11.79 -43.57 -20.72
N VAL A 219 -11.45 -43.45 -22.00
CA VAL A 219 -12.10 -42.52 -22.93
C VAL A 219 -13.58 -42.83 -23.03
N ARG A 220 -13.95 -44.10 -23.20
CA ARG A 220 -15.36 -44.53 -23.24
C ARG A 220 -16.07 -44.19 -21.93
N MET A 221 -15.51 -44.62 -20.79
CA MET A 221 -16.08 -44.40 -19.46
C MET A 221 -16.32 -42.91 -19.16
N LEU A 222 -15.33 -42.07 -19.38
CA LEU A 222 -15.45 -40.62 -19.13
C LEU A 222 -16.38 -39.94 -20.13
N SER A 223 -16.39 -40.35 -21.40
CA SER A 223 -17.30 -39.79 -22.40
C SER A 223 -18.76 -40.09 -22.06
N ASP A 224 -19.06 -41.31 -21.59
CA ASP A 224 -20.42 -41.68 -21.19
C ASP A 224 -20.86 -40.95 -19.92
N ALA A 225 -19.97 -40.78 -18.94
CA ALA A 225 -20.24 -40.02 -17.73
C ALA A 225 -20.48 -38.53 -18.01
N LEU A 226 -19.65 -37.91 -18.87
CA LEU A 226 -19.81 -36.51 -19.27
C LEU A 226 -21.11 -36.30 -20.06
N ARG A 227 -21.47 -37.24 -20.95
CA ARG A 227 -22.74 -37.21 -21.69
C ARG A 227 -23.95 -37.32 -20.76
N ALA A 228 -23.90 -38.21 -19.77
CA ALA A 228 -24.96 -38.36 -18.76
C ALA A 228 -25.12 -37.10 -17.90
N ALA A 229 -24.04 -36.38 -17.63
CA ALA A 229 -24.05 -35.08 -16.94
C ALA A 229 -24.48 -33.90 -17.83
N GLY A 230 -24.79 -34.12 -19.11
CA GLY A 230 -25.19 -33.07 -20.06
C GLY A 230 -24.05 -32.17 -20.54
N ILE A 231 -22.79 -32.61 -20.42
CA ILE A 231 -21.60 -31.85 -20.81
C ILE A 231 -21.13 -32.29 -22.19
N ASP A 232 -21.17 -31.39 -23.17
CA ASP A 232 -20.55 -31.61 -24.49
C ASP A 232 -19.03 -31.50 -24.37
N ALA A 233 -18.35 -32.66 -24.44
CA ALA A 233 -16.92 -32.80 -24.24
C ALA A 233 -16.30 -33.81 -25.19
N GLU A 234 -15.12 -33.47 -25.71
CA GLU A 234 -14.29 -34.39 -26.48
C GLU A 234 -13.15 -34.94 -25.61
N VAL A 235 -13.12 -36.25 -25.36
CA VAL A 235 -12.07 -36.90 -24.57
C VAL A 235 -11.07 -37.60 -25.49
N ARG A 236 -9.78 -37.27 -25.36
CA ARG A 236 -8.69 -37.86 -26.17
C ARG A 236 -7.54 -38.35 -25.29
N GLY A 237 -7.02 -39.54 -25.55
CA GLY A 237 -5.75 -39.98 -24.97
C GLY A 237 -4.55 -39.62 -25.82
N HIS A 238 -3.39 -39.42 -25.20
CA HIS A 238 -2.14 -39.19 -25.93
C HIS A 238 -0.96 -39.98 -25.38
N THR A 239 -0.04 -40.33 -26.29
CA THR A 239 1.21 -41.03 -25.95
C THR A 239 2.25 -40.02 -25.46
N PRO A 240 2.94 -40.30 -24.35
CA PRO A 240 4.04 -39.47 -23.89
C PRO A 240 5.18 -39.49 -24.92
N ARG A 241 5.78 -38.32 -25.13
CA ARG A 241 6.93 -38.16 -26.02
C ARG A 241 8.24 -38.54 -25.30
N PRO A 242 9.23 -39.13 -25.98
CA PRO A 242 10.49 -39.55 -25.36
C PRO A 242 11.23 -38.43 -24.61
N SER A 243 11.34 -37.23 -25.18
CA SER A 243 11.92 -36.06 -24.51
C SER A 243 11.16 -35.64 -23.25
N GLY A 244 9.84 -35.85 -23.23
CA GLY A 244 9.00 -35.68 -22.06
C GLY A 244 9.35 -36.67 -20.96
N VAL A 245 9.42 -37.97 -21.29
CA VAL A 245 9.82 -39.03 -20.35
C VAL A 245 11.22 -38.77 -19.81
N TYR A 246 12.20 -38.53 -20.69
CA TYR A 246 13.58 -38.23 -20.32
C TYR A 246 13.68 -37.06 -19.34
N ARG A 247 12.90 -36.00 -19.54
CA ARG A 247 12.86 -34.86 -18.62
C ARG A 247 12.35 -35.25 -17.24
N HIS A 248 11.30 -36.05 -17.13
CA HIS A 248 10.79 -36.53 -15.83
C HIS A 248 11.80 -37.45 -15.14
N VAL A 249 12.48 -38.31 -15.89
CA VAL A 249 13.55 -39.17 -15.34
C VAL A 249 14.72 -38.35 -14.81
N ARG A 250 15.16 -37.32 -15.54
CA ARG A 250 16.19 -36.38 -15.06
C ARG A 250 15.78 -35.59 -13.81
N ARG A 251 14.48 -35.52 -13.49
CA ARG A 251 13.93 -34.90 -12.27
C ARG A 251 13.91 -35.86 -11.08
N GLY A 252 14.37 -37.10 -11.25
CA GLY A 252 14.37 -38.13 -10.21
C GLY A 252 13.10 -38.98 -10.19
N GLU A 253 12.18 -38.83 -11.15
CA GLU A 253 11.02 -39.73 -11.24
C GLU A 253 11.42 -41.11 -11.80
N HIS A 254 10.85 -42.16 -11.22
CA HIS A 254 11.16 -43.54 -11.63
C HIS A 254 10.65 -43.81 -13.05
N GLN A 255 11.58 -44.08 -13.98
CA GLN A 255 11.29 -44.19 -15.42
C GLN A 255 10.15 -45.16 -15.78
N PRO A 256 10.08 -46.39 -15.22
CA PRO A 256 8.94 -47.29 -15.44
C PRO A 256 7.58 -46.71 -15.05
N GLU A 257 7.49 -45.90 -14.00
CA GLU A 257 6.23 -45.28 -13.57
C GLU A 257 5.78 -44.18 -14.54
N VAL A 258 6.73 -43.38 -15.02
CA VAL A 258 6.47 -42.29 -15.98
C VAL A 258 5.98 -42.87 -17.31
N VAL A 259 6.62 -43.95 -17.78
CA VAL A 259 6.26 -44.66 -19.01
C VAL A 259 4.86 -45.28 -18.92
N ARG A 260 4.49 -45.82 -17.74
CA ARG A 260 3.16 -46.42 -17.51
C ARG A 260 2.04 -45.41 -17.28
N ARG A 261 2.35 -44.13 -17.04
CA ARG A 261 1.34 -43.10 -16.77
C ARG A 261 0.40 -42.90 -17.97
N LEU A 262 -0.90 -42.84 -17.69
CA LEU A 262 -1.92 -42.56 -18.70
C LEU A 262 -2.14 -41.05 -18.79
N LYS A 263 -2.40 -40.52 -19.99
CA LYS A 263 -2.64 -39.08 -20.18
C LYS A 263 -3.86 -38.84 -21.07
N LEU A 264 -4.77 -38.02 -20.58
CA LEU A 264 -6.05 -37.70 -21.21
C LEU A 264 -6.24 -36.20 -21.30
N ASP A 265 -6.80 -35.76 -22.42
CA ASP A 265 -7.24 -34.39 -22.66
C ASP A 265 -8.77 -34.38 -22.79
N VAL A 266 -9.45 -33.51 -22.06
CA VAL A 266 -10.89 -33.28 -22.11
C VAL A 266 -11.11 -31.87 -22.65
N VAL A 267 -11.69 -31.77 -23.85
CA VAL A 267 -11.91 -30.49 -24.53
C VAL A 267 -13.39 -30.12 -24.44
N VAL A 268 -13.69 -28.96 -23.85
CA VAL A 268 -15.06 -28.47 -23.60
C VAL A 268 -15.27 -27.05 -24.14
N GLN A 269 -16.51 -26.64 -24.38
CA GLN A 269 -16.78 -25.39 -25.11
C GLN A 269 -16.51 -24.10 -24.31
N SER A 270 -16.67 -24.11 -22.98
CA SER A 270 -16.56 -22.92 -22.13
C SER A 270 -15.70 -23.15 -20.88
N ARG A 271 -15.29 -22.06 -20.22
CA ARG A 271 -14.52 -22.12 -18.97
C ARG A 271 -15.33 -22.73 -17.82
N GLU A 272 -16.61 -22.39 -17.72
CA GLU A 272 -17.53 -22.97 -16.74
C GLU A 272 -17.66 -24.49 -16.95
N ALA A 273 -17.78 -24.93 -18.20
CA ALA A 273 -17.81 -26.34 -18.55
C ALA A 273 -16.52 -27.08 -18.15
N CYS A 274 -15.35 -26.41 -18.07
CA CYS A 274 -14.12 -27.03 -17.56
C CYS A 274 -14.26 -27.46 -16.10
N TYR A 275 -14.87 -26.62 -15.25
CA TYR A 275 -15.06 -26.93 -13.83
C TYR A 275 -16.15 -27.99 -13.61
N HIS A 276 -17.22 -27.97 -14.42
CA HIS A 276 -18.22 -29.03 -14.41
C HIS A 276 -17.64 -30.38 -14.87
N ALA A 277 -16.81 -30.37 -15.92
CA ALA A 277 -16.13 -31.57 -16.39
C ALA A 277 -15.14 -32.11 -15.34
N LEU A 278 -14.44 -31.24 -14.60
CA LEU A 278 -13.57 -31.63 -13.49
C LEU A 278 -14.35 -32.39 -12.41
N ALA A 279 -15.50 -31.85 -11.99
CA ALA A 279 -16.35 -32.51 -10.99
C ALA A 279 -16.82 -33.89 -11.48
N CYS A 280 -17.22 -34.01 -12.75
CA CYS A 280 -17.59 -35.28 -13.37
C CYS A 280 -16.43 -36.29 -13.40
N VAL A 281 -15.22 -35.83 -13.74
CA VAL A 281 -14.01 -36.65 -13.75
C VAL A 281 -13.70 -37.17 -12.34
N HIS A 282 -13.76 -36.31 -11.31
CA HIS A 282 -13.51 -36.71 -9.91
C HIS A 282 -14.57 -37.66 -9.35
N HIS A 283 -15.82 -37.54 -9.81
CA HIS A 283 -16.87 -38.48 -9.45
C HIS A 283 -16.64 -39.87 -10.07
N THR A 284 -16.18 -39.91 -11.33
CA THR A 284 -15.99 -41.16 -12.08
C THR A 284 -14.68 -41.87 -11.70
N CYS A 285 -13.62 -41.10 -11.49
CA CYS A 285 -12.29 -41.56 -11.14
C CYS A 285 -11.82 -40.78 -9.91
N PRO A 286 -11.76 -41.41 -8.73
CA PRO A 286 -11.33 -40.74 -7.52
C PRO A 286 -9.93 -40.12 -7.71
N PRO A 287 -9.73 -38.86 -7.26
CA PRO A 287 -8.41 -38.26 -7.27
C PRO A 287 -7.47 -39.10 -6.39
N LEU A 288 -6.23 -39.27 -6.84
CA LEU A 288 -5.22 -39.99 -6.04
C LEU A 288 -4.91 -39.15 -4.80
N ASP A 289 -5.02 -39.78 -3.63
CA ASP A 289 -5.07 -39.20 -2.30
C ASP A 289 -4.10 -38.01 -2.09
N TRP A 290 -4.67 -36.83 -1.81
CA TRP A 290 -3.99 -35.55 -1.53
C TRP A 290 -2.96 -35.61 -0.39
N ARG A 291 -3.01 -36.68 0.42
CA ARG A 291 -2.15 -36.88 1.60
C ARG A 291 -0.92 -37.76 1.35
N SER A 292 -0.87 -38.53 0.25
CA SER A 292 0.12 -39.62 0.10
C SER A 292 1.21 -39.40 -0.96
N LEU A 293 1.16 -38.32 -1.74
CA LEU A 293 2.14 -38.04 -2.78
C LEU A 293 2.76 -36.66 -2.56
N GLN A 294 4.09 -36.57 -2.68
CA GLN A 294 4.82 -35.30 -2.66
C GLN A 294 4.48 -34.53 -3.96
N GLY A 295 3.74 -33.42 -3.86
CA GLY A 295 3.22 -32.61 -4.98
C GLY A 295 1.69 -32.69 -5.15
N SER A 296 1.02 -31.57 -5.47
CA SER A 296 -0.45 -31.59 -5.63
C SER A 296 -0.90 -32.29 -6.89
N ALA A 297 -1.82 -33.21 -6.72
CA ALA A 297 -2.55 -33.88 -7.79
C ALA A 297 -3.55 -32.98 -8.56
N PHE A 298 -3.62 -31.68 -8.27
CA PHE A 298 -4.53 -30.74 -8.95
C PHE A 298 -3.86 -29.39 -9.24
N HIS A 299 -4.06 -28.84 -10.43
CA HIS A 299 -3.53 -27.56 -10.86
C HIS A 299 -4.61 -26.75 -11.61
N ASP A 300 -5.00 -25.59 -11.08
CA ASP A 300 -5.90 -24.66 -11.77
C ASP A 300 -5.11 -23.54 -12.46
N PHE A 301 -4.68 -23.78 -13.70
CA PHE A 301 -4.07 -22.77 -14.55
C PHE A 301 -5.10 -22.01 -15.41
N ILE A 302 -6.41 -22.21 -15.19
CA ILE A 302 -7.44 -21.37 -15.80
C ILE A 302 -7.64 -20.10 -14.97
N ALA A 303 -7.78 -20.24 -13.64
CA ALA A 303 -7.90 -19.12 -12.71
C ALA A 303 -6.58 -18.34 -12.57
N ALA A 304 -5.44 -19.05 -12.58
CA ALA A 304 -4.10 -18.48 -12.53
C ALA A 304 -3.25 -18.94 -13.73
N PRO A 305 -3.42 -18.32 -14.93
CA PRO A 305 -2.61 -18.65 -16.10
C PRO A 305 -1.12 -18.47 -15.84
N THR A 306 -0.30 -19.34 -16.41
CA THR A 306 1.15 -19.16 -16.38
C THR A 306 1.57 -17.93 -17.19
N TYR A 307 2.78 -17.43 -16.95
CA TYR A 307 3.31 -16.22 -17.61
C TYR A 307 3.30 -16.32 -19.15
N ASN A 308 3.49 -17.52 -19.70
CA ASN A 308 3.46 -17.80 -21.15
C ASN A 308 2.04 -18.05 -21.71
N GLY A 309 0.99 -17.71 -20.96
CA GLY A 309 -0.40 -17.83 -21.39
C GLY A 309 -0.96 -19.26 -21.41
N TYR A 310 -0.22 -20.25 -20.89
CA TYR A 310 -0.70 -21.63 -20.81
C TYR A 310 -1.82 -21.77 -19.77
N ARG A 311 -2.92 -22.44 -20.15
CA ARG A 311 -4.16 -22.53 -19.38
C ARG A 311 -4.75 -23.93 -19.46
N ILE A 312 -4.85 -24.62 -18.33
CA ILE A 312 -5.53 -25.93 -18.18
C ILE A 312 -6.09 -26.07 -16.76
N LEU A 313 -7.08 -26.93 -16.57
CA LEU A 313 -7.27 -27.63 -15.29
C LEU A 313 -6.55 -28.97 -15.39
N GLY A 314 -5.52 -29.18 -14.58
CA GLY A 314 -4.79 -30.45 -14.49
C GLY A 314 -5.23 -31.21 -13.26
N THR A 315 -5.52 -32.51 -13.39
CA THR A 315 -5.73 -33.38 -12.23
C THR A 315 -5.18 -34.78 -12.46
N THR A 316 -4.64 -35.41 -11.42
CA THR A 316 -4.15 -36.79 -11.46
C THR A 316 -5.11 -37.72 -10.69
N VAL A 317 -5.73 -38.65 -11.42
CA VAL A 317 -6.75 -39.57 -10.89
C VAL A 317 -6.28 -41.02 -10.93
N GLY A 318 -6.86 -41.84 -10.07
CA GLY A 318 -6.56 -43.26 -9.99
C GLY A 318 -7.51 -44.06 -10.86
N TYR A 319 -6.98 -44.70 -11.91
CA TYR A 319 -7.75 -45.60 -12.76
C TYR A 319 -7.51 -47.05 -12.36
N ARG A 320 -8.59 -47.82 -12.22
CA ARG A 320 -8.55 -49.27 -11.96
C ARG A 320 -9.10 -49.99 -13.19
N PRO A 321 -8.28 -50.77 -13.92
CA PRO A 321 -8.72 -51.46 -15.14
C PRO A 321 -9.82 -52.51 -14.89
N THR A 322 -9.79 -53.17 -13.72
CA THR A 322 -10.70 -54.26 -13.37
C THR A 322 -11.49 -53.93 -12.11
N ALA A 323 -12.81 -54.08 -12.15
CA ALA A 323 -13.67 -53.90 -10.99
C ALA A 323 -13.32 -54.93 -9.90
N GLY A 324 -12.96 -54.45 -8.70
CA GLY A 324 -12.61 -55.30 -7.55
C GLY A 324 -11.10 -55.54 -7.33
N ASP A 325 -10.22 -55.15 -8.26
CA ASP A 325 -8.77 -55.23 -8.02
C ASP A 325 -8.28 -54.06 -7.14
N THR A 326 -7.89 -54.38 -5.92
CA THR A 326 -7.35 -53.41 -4.96
C THR A 326 -5.85 -53.16 -5.13
N ARG A 327 -5.15 -53.97 -5.93
CA ARG A 327 -3.68 -53.94 -6.05
C ARG A 327 -3.17 -53.05 -7.19
N THR A 328 -3.92 -52.89 -8.27
CA THR A 328 -3.43 -52.19 -9.47
C THR A 328 -4.16 -50.87 -9.71
N VAL A 329 -3.57 -49.76 -9.26
CA VAL A 329 -4.06 -48.40 -9.56
C VAL A 329 -3.11 -47.72 -10.54
N LEU A 330 -3.61 -47.44 -11.75
CA LEU A 330 -2.87 -46.71 -12.78
C LEU A 330 -3.05 -45.21 -12.59
N ARG A 331 -1.93 -44.49 -12.50
CA ARG A 331 -1.94 -43.02 -12.45
C ARG A 331 -2.33 -42.46 -13.80
N THR A 332 -3.36 -41.61 -13.81
CA THR A 332 -3.89 -40.98 -15.02
C THR A 332 -3.89 -39.47 -14.86
N ASP A 333 -3.12 -38.77 -15.70
CA ASP A 333 -3.12 -37.31 -15.76
C ASP A 333 -4.21 -36.85 -16.73
N VAL A 334 -5.16 -36.07 -16.23
CA VAL A 334 -6.27 -35.49 -17.00
C VAL A 334 -6.06 -33.99 -17.13
N ARG A 335 -6.14 -33.47 -18.35
CA ARG A 335 -6.06 -32.03 -18.65
C ARG A 335 -7.38 -31.57 -19.27
N ILE A 336 -8.00 -30.55 -18.70
CA ILE A 336 -9.28 -30.01 -19.15
C ILE A 336 -9.08 -28.58 -19.64
N PHE A 337 -9.56 -28.27 -20.84
CA PHE A 337 -9.39 -26.96 -21.46
C PHE A 337 -10.36 -26.74 -22.63
N THR A 338 -10.49 -25.50 -23.10
CA THR A 338 -11.31 -25.19 -24.28
C THR A 338 -10.56 -25.33 -25.61
N PRO A 339 -11.23 -25.40 -26.77
CA PRO A 339 -10.56 -25.36 -28.07
C PRO A 339 -9.67 -24.12 -28.26
N ALA A 340 -10.06 -22.98 -27.70
CA ALA A 340 -9.25 -21.76 -27.72
C ALA A 340 -7.98 -21.91 -26.88
N MET A 341 -8.13 -22.37 -25.62
CA MET A 341 -7.00 -22.66 -24.73
C MET A 341 -6.05 -23.71 -25.33
N ARG A 342 -6.58 -24.75 -25.98
CA ARG A 342 -5.78 -25.76 -26.68
C ARG A 342 -4.87 -25.14 -27.72
N ARG A 343 -5.38 -24.21 -28.55
CA ARG A 343 -4.58 -23.52 -29.56
C ARG A 343 -3.45 -22.70 -28.92
N VAL A 344 -3.76 -21.96 -27.85
CA VAL A 344 -2.76 -21.18 -27.09
C VAL A 344 -1.71 -22.10 -26.45
N ASN A 345 -2.13 -23.19 -25.82
CA ASN A 345 -1.22 -24.15 -25.18
C ASN A 345 -0.29 -24.84 -26.18
N TRP A 346 -0.74 -25.03 -27.43
CA TRP A 346 0.02 -25.75 -28.44
C TRP A 346 0.98 -24.86 -29.22
N HIS A 347 0.49 -23.68 -29.62
CA HIS A 347 1.18 -22.72 -30.49
C HIS A 347 1.74 -21.52 -29.73
N GLY A 348 1.55 -21.48 -28.41
CA GLY A 348 1.93 -20.35 -27.59
C GLY A 348 1.12 -19.10 -27.87
N VAL A 349 1.59 -18.00 -27.27
CA VAL A 349 0.99 -16.67 -27.41
C VAL A 349 1.17 -16.11 -28.85
N VAL A 350 2.12 -16.66 -29.60
CA VAL A 350 2.35 -16.43 -31.06
C VAL A 350 1.16 -16.92 -31.88
N GLY A 351 0.69 -18.13 -31.59
CA GLY A 351 -0.48 -18.70 -32.23
C GLY A 351 -1.76 -17.92 -31.92
N ALA A 352 -1.84 -17.28 -30.76
CA ALA A 352 -2.98 -16.44 -30.43
C ALA A 352 -3.02 -15.15 -31.25
N ARG A 353 -1.86 -14.51 -31.43
CA ARG A 353 -1.73 -13.22 -32.15
C ARG A 353 -1.78 -13.36 -33.68
N TYR A 354 -1.13 -14.38 -34.24
CA TYR A 354 -0.91 -14.47 -35.70
C TYR A 354 -1.63 -15.65 -36.38
N LEU A 355 -2.06 -16.68 -35.62
CA LEU A 355 -2.90 -17.78 -36.16
C LEU A 355 -4.41 -17.53 -35.94
N GLY A 356 -4.80 -16.32 -35.49
CA GLY A 356 -6.19 -15.88 -35.42
C GLY A 356 -7.00 -16.49 -34.27
N ALA A 357 -6.43 -16.63 -33.07
CA ALA A 357 -7.22 -17.11 -31.93
C ALA A 357 -8.19 -16.00 -31.44
N PRO A 358 -9.48 -16.33 -31.19
CA PRO A 358 -10.52 -15.35 -30.87
C PRO A 358 -10.47 -14.79 -29.44
N GLU A 359 -9.75 -15.43 -28.50
CA GLU A 359 -9.55 -14.88 -27.16
C GLU A 359 -8.31 -13.98 -27.18
N THR A 360 -8.52 -12.67 -26.99
CA THR A 360 -7.47 -11.77 -26.50
C THR A 360 -6.81 -12.41 -25.29
N ILE A 361 -5.52 -12.75 -25.40
CA ILE A 361 -4.72 -13.09 -24.23
C ILE A 361 -4.60 -11.80 -23.42
N GLU A 362 -5.57 -11.57 -22.53
CA GLU A 362 -5.46 -10.54 -21.52
C GLU A 362 -4.10 -10.70 -20.83
N ARG A 363 -3.27 -9.65 -20.95
CA ARG A 363 -1.98 -9.51 -20.26
C ARG A 363 -0.93 -10.55 -20.66
N ALA A 364 -0.61 -10.70 -21.94
CA ALA A 364 0.66 -11.34 -22.32
C ALA A 364 1.83 -10.66 -21.58
N TRP A 365 2.85 -11.41 -21.15
CA TRP A 365 3.92 -10.85 -20.31
C TRP A 365 4.70 -9.73 -20.99
N TRP A 366 4.63 -9.59 -22.32
CA TRP A 366 5.22 -8.49 -23.08
C TRP A 366 4.25 -7.33 -23.33
N ASP A 367 3.03 -7.34 -22.80
CA ASP A 367 2.03 -6.25 -22.85
C ASP A 367 1.73 -5.67 -21.45
N ASP A 368 2.18 -6.36 -20.40
CA ASP A 368 1.96 -6.04 -18.98
C ASP A 368 3.31 -5.72 -18.31
N GLU A 369 3.49 -4.49 -17.82
CA GLU A 369 4.76 -3.99 -17.30
C GLU A 369 5.28 -4.75 -16.06
N GLU A 370 4.38 -5.28 -15.24
CA GLU A 370 4.71 -6.05 -14.04
C GLU A 370 5.19 -7.47 -14.40
N ARG A 371 4.51 -8.12 -15.36
CA ARG A 371 4.92 -9.42 -15.92
C ARG A 371 6.19 -9.31 -16.76
N ARG A 372 6.37 -8.19 -17.48
CA ARG A 372 7.60 -7.79 -18.20
C ARG A 372 8.79 -7.74 -17.23
N SER A 373 8.64 -7.08 -16.08
CA SER A 373 9.67 -7.05 -15.04
C SER A 373 9.95 -8.42 -14.42
N PHE A 374 8.92 -9.27 -14.25
CA PHE A 374 9.07 -10.64 -13.74
C PHE A 374 9.92 -11.52 -14.67
N VAL A 375 9.70 -11.45 -16.00
CA VAL A 375 10.50 -12.18 -16.99
C VAL A 375 11.94 -11.63 -17.08
N ASN A 376 12.13 -10.32 -17.00
CA ASN A 376 13.46 -9.69 -16.99
C ASN A 376 14.30 -10.06 -15.76
N ALA A 377 13.65 -10.30 -14.61
CA ALA A 377 14.33 -10.78 -13.41
C ALA A 377 14.83 -12.24 -13.55
N ARG A 378 14.42 -12.99 -14.59
CA ARG A 378 14.74 -14.42 -14.74
C ARG A 378 14.68 -14.97 -16.18
N PRO A 379 15.80 -14.95 -16.92
CA PRO A 379 15.91 -15.59 -18.24
C PRO A 379 15.79 -17.13 -18.16
N PRO A 380 14.97 -17.79 -18.99
CA PRO A 380 14.95 -19.24 -19.18
C PRO A 380 16.34 -19.83 -19.44
N GLY A 381 16.67 -20.99 -18.85
CA GLY A 381 18.01 -21.61 -18.90
C GLY A 381 18.79 -21.51 -17.58
N SER A 382 18.32 -20.72 -16.61
CA SER A 382 18.78 -20.86 -15.22
C SER A 382 18.30 -22.20 -14.66
N ASP A 383 19.21 -23.06 -14.16
CA ASP A 383 19.01 -24.45 -13.68
C ASP A 383 17.86 -24.73 -12.68
N SER A 384 17.14 -23.69 -12.27
CA SER A 384 15.96 -23.83 -11.43
C SER A 384 14.74 -24.18 -12.28
N GLN A 385 14.44 -25.47 -12.46
CA GLN A 385 13.06 -25.87 -12.77
C GLN A 385 12.15 -25.26 -11.72
N GLN A 386 11.09 -24.53 -12.06
CA GLN A 386 10.19 -24.02 -11.03
C GLN A 386 9.07 -25.02 -10.71
N ILE A 387 8.82 -25.20 -9.42
CA ILE A 387 7.62 -25.77 -8.83
C ILE A 387 6.67 -24.61 -8.47
N ALA A 388 5.38 -24.78 -8.67
CA ALA A 388 4.33 -23.85 -8.29
C ALA A 388 3.71 -24.34 -6.98
N VAL A 389 3.85 -23.57 -5.91
CA VAL A 389 3.40 -23.93 -4.56
C VAL A 389 2.23 -23.02 -4.20
N PHE A 390 1.18 -23.56 -3.60
CA PHE A 390 -0.09 -22.87 -3.39
C PHE A 390 -0.28 -22.44 -1.93
N THR A 391 -0.93 -21.31 -1.72
CA THR A 391 -1.47 -20.92 -0.40
C THR A 391 -2.86 -21.55 -0.19
N PRO A 392 -3.36 -21.62 1.06
CA PRO A 392 -4.74 -22.04 1.34
C PRO A 392 -5.81 -21.22 0.62
N LEU A 393 -5.48 -19.97 0.25
CA LEU A 393 -6.35 -19.05 -0.49
C LEU A 393 -6.32 -19.28 -2.01
N GLY A 394 -5.54 -20.25 -2.48
CA GLY A 394 -5.43 -20.62 -3.90
C GLY A 394 -4.42 -19.80 -4.70
N GLU A 395 -3.60 -18.97 -4.05
CA GLU A 395 -2.58 -18.17 -4.72
C GLU A 395 -1.35 -19.03 -5.03
N SER A 396 -0.85 -18.94 -6.27
CA SER A 396 0.28 -19.76 -6.73
C SER A 396 1.59 -18.97 -6.71
N TYR A 397 2.58 -19.49 -5.99
CA TYR A 397 3.93 -18.92 -5.93
C TYR A 397 4.94 -19.83 -6.63
N PRO A 398 5.65 -19.31 -7.65
CA PRO A 398 6.65 -20.09 -8.35
C PRO A 398 7.98 -20.06 -7.58
N LEU A 399 8.53 -21.24 -7.28
CA LEU A 399 9.80 -21.48 -6.57
C LEU A 399 10.70 -22.43 -7.34
N PRO A 400 12.04 -22.39 -7.23
CA PRO A 400 12.91 -23.45 -7.75
C PRO A 400 12.58 -24.85 -7.22
N ALA A 401 12.81 -25.90 -8.00
CA ALA A 401 12.64 -27.28 -7.61
C ALA A 401 13.65 -27.64 -6.51
N GLY A 402 13.20 -28.39 -5.51
CA GLY A 402 13.96 -28.65 -4.29
C GLY A 402 13.98 -27.48 -3.30
N SER A 403 13.26 -26.38 -3.58
CA SER A 403 13.02 -25.33 -2.58
C SER A 403 12.28 -25.89 -1.38
N THR A 404 12.54 -25.31 -0.21
CA THR A 404 11.92 -25.73 1.04
C THR A 404 10.77 -24.80 1.43
N PRO A 405 9.94 -25.16 2.43
CA PRO A 405 8.94 -24.24 2.99
C PRO A 405 9.50 -22.87 3.42
N ILE A 406 10.77 -22.80 3.82
CA ILE A 406 11.44 -21.52 4.11
C ILE A 406 11.53 -20.67 2.84
N ASP A 407 11.96 -21.26 1.72
CA ASP A 407 12.01 -20.54 0.44
C ASP A 407 10.64 -20.03 0.02
N PHE A 408 9.56 -20.78 0.32
CA PHE A 408 8.18 -20.33 0.12
C PHE A 408 7.80 -19.18 1.03
N ALA A 409 8.08 -19.27 2.34
CA ALA A 409 7.80 -18.22 3.30
C ALA A 409 8.42 -16.87 2.90
N TYR A 410 9.72 -16.87 2.58
CA TYR A 410 10.44 -15.68 2.11
C TYR A 410 10.04 -15.22 0.71
N ARG A 411 9.41 -16.09 -0.09
CA ARG A 411 8.88 -15.74 -1.41
C ARG A 411 7.56 -14.98 -1.32
N ILE A 412 6.73 -15.30 -0.32
CA ILE A 412 5.51 -14.54 -0.01
C ILE A 412 5.89 -13.18 0.57
N HIS A 413 6.66 -13.16 1.67
CA HIS A 413 7.16 -11.92 2.27
C HIS A 413 8.34 -12.21 3.19
N SER A 414 9.30 -11.27 3.30
CA SER A 414 10.43 -11.41 4.24
C SER A 414 9.94 -11.61 5.66
N ASP A 415 8.93 -10.86 6.09
CA ASP A 415 8.40 -10.93 7.45
C ASP A 415 7.74 -12.30 7.72
N ILE A 416 7.12 -12.93 6.72
CA ILE A 416 6.53 -14.27 6.87
C ILE A 416 7.64 -15.33 7.03
N GLY A 417 8.73 -15.19 6.28
CA GLY A 417 9.93 -16.02 6.44
C GLY A 417 10.70 -15.77 7.74
N ASP A 418 10.74 -14.52 8.19
CA ASP A 418 11.42 -14.09 9.42
C ASP A 418 10.67 -14.57 10.67
N HIS A 419 9.34 -14.57 10.58
CA HIS A 419 8.41 -14.87 11.66
C HIS A 419 7.76 -16.25 11.61
N CYS A 420 8.31 -17.16 10.81
CA CYS A 420 7.76 -18.51 10.60
C CYS A 420 7.84 -19.38 11.88
N LYS A 421 6.70 -19.70 12.49
CA LYS A 421 6.60 -20.50 13.72
C LYS A 421 6.41 -21.99 13.43
N ARG A 422 5.43 -22.33 12.59
CA ARG A 422 5.10 -23.71 12.20
C ARG A 422 4.65 -23.74 10.75
N ILE A 423 4.87 -24.89 10.12
CA ILE A 423 4.63 -25.08 8.69
C ILE A 423 3.80 -26.35 8.50
N TRP A 424 2.72 -26.24 7.75
CA TRP A 424 1.96 -27.35 7.23
C TRP A 424 2.15 -27.44 5.73
N VAL A 425 2.35 -28.65 5.24
CA VAL A 425 2.37 -28.94 3.81
C VAL A 425 1.29 -29.98 3.56
N ASN A 426 0.29 -29.64 2.75
CA ASN A 426 -0.90 -30.45 2.47
C ASN A 426 -1.64 -30.88 3.75
N GLY A 427 -1.75 -29.98 4.73
CA GLY A 427 -2.43 -30.21 6.01
C GLY A 427 -1.67 -31.05 7.04
N VAL A 428 -0.41 -31.43 6.76
CA VAL A 428 0.45 -32.18 7.69
C VAL A 428 1.59 -31.29 8.18
N LEU A 429 1.85 -31.32 9.50
CA LEU A 429 2.97 -30.58 10.10
C LEU A 429 4.30 -31.07 9.49
N ALA A 430 5.08 -30.15 8.94
CA ALA A 430 6.30 -30.44 8.19
C ALA A 430 7.52 -29.71 8.77
N GLY A 431 8.69 -30.34 8.65
CA GLY A 431 9.98 -29.72 8.95
C GLY A 431 10.36 -28.64 7.93
N VAL A 432 11.16 -27.67 8.36
CA VAL A 432 11.61 -26.53 7.56
C VAL A 432 12.55 -26.89 6.39
N ASP A 433 13.13 -28.09 6.44
CA ASP A 433 14.07 -28.67 5.48
C ASP A 433 13.42 -29.61 4.45
N ARG A 434 12.13 -29.91 4.62
CA ARG A 434 11.36 -30.74 3.68
C ARG A 434 11.41 -30.11 2.28
N PRO A 435 11.77 -30.83 1.22
CA PRO A 435 11.66 -30.31 -0.15
C PRO A 435 10.20 -30.19 -0.57
N LEU A 436 9.84 -29.07 -1.17
CA LEU A 436 8.51 -28.83 -1.75
C LEU A 436 8.41 -29.44 -3.15
N GLY A 437 7.25 -30.01 -3.45
CA GLY A 437 6.86 -30.50 -4.77
C GLY A 437 6.05 -29.47 -5.55
N ASN A 438 5.90 -29.71 -6.86
CA ASN A 438 4.99 -28.93 -7.68
C ASN A 438 3.57 -29.15 -7.19
N GLY A 439 2.90 -28.08 -6.78
CA GLY A 439 1.53 -28.09 -6.37
C GLY A 439 1.26 -28.05 -4.87
N ASP A 440 2.27 -28.29 -4.04
CA ASP A 440 2.07 -28.40 -2.60
C ASP A 440 1.35 -27.17 -2.02
N LEU A 441 0.34 -27.43 -1.18
CA LEU A 441 -0.39 -26.41 -0.45
C LEU A 441 0.33 -26.16 0.88
N VAL A 442 0.91 -24.97 1.04
CA VAL A 442 1.77 -24.65 2.17
C VAL A 442 1.10 -23.60 3.05
N GLU A 443 0.86 -23.97 4.30
CA GLU A 443 0.31 -23.09 5.32
C GLU A 443 1.43 -22.74 6.30
N ILE A 444 1.63 -21.45 6.54
CA ILE A 444 2.66 -20.95 7.45
C ILE A 444 1.96 -20.23 8.58
N GLU A 445 2.08 -20.77 9.79
CA GLU A 445 1.75 -20.03 11.00
C GLU A 445 2.92 -19.09 11.30
N THR A 446 2.64 -17.79 11.30
CA THR A 446 3.61 -16.76 11.65
C THR A 446 3.33 -16.22 13.04
N ASP A 447 4.40 -15.82 13.73
CA ASP A 447 4.32 -15.17 15.03
C ASP A 447 5.17 -13.90 14.96
N PRO A 448 4.54 -12.71 14.93
CA PRO A 448 5.23 -11.42 14.80
C PRO A 448 6.27 -11.14 15.89
N HIS A 449 6.21 -11.86 17.02
CA HIS A 449 7.12 -11.74 18.16
C HIS A 449 8.18 -12.84 18.18
N LEU A 450 8.16 -13.75 17.20
CA LEU A 450 9.16 -14.79 16.97
C LEU A 450 10.03 -14.45 15.78
N LEU A 451 11.30 -14.09 15.96
CA LEU A 451 12.27 -14.14 14.87
C LEU A 451 12.84 -15.56 14.79
N ALA A 452 12.30 -16.42 13.92
CA ALA A 452 12.56 -17.87 13.87
C ALA A 452 13.82 -18.29 13.10
N VAL A 453 14.48 -17.36 12.44
CA VAL A 453 15.53 -17.60 11.41
C VAL A 453 16.85 -18.21 11.90
N GLU A 454 17.05 -19.52 11.86
CA GLU A 454 18.31 -20.13 12.32
C GLU A 454 19.47 -20.07 11.33
N ARG A 455 20.72 -20.15 11.82
CA ARG A 455 21.90 -20.19 10.93
C ARG A 455 21.85 -21.38 9.98
N THR A 456 21.32 -22.51 10.46
CA THR A 456 21.06 -23.72 9.70
C THR A 456 20.16 -23.48 8.49
N TRP A 457 19.28 -22.47 8.53
CA TRP A 457 18.36 -22.16 7.42
C TRP A 457 19.06 -21.61 6.19
N VAL A 458 20.28 -21.05 6.32
CA VAL A 458 21.09 -20.60 5.18
C VAL A 458 21.52 -21.80 4.31
N ASP A 459 21.78 -22.93 4.97
CA ASP A 459 22.21 -24.17 4.32
C ASP A 459 21.02 -24.97 3.78
N ILE A 460 19.87 -24.87 4.47
CA ILE A 460 18.61 -25.52 4.10
C ILE A 460 17.95 -24.82 2.90
N ALA A 461 17.84 -23.49 2.92
CA ALA A 461 17.20 -22.72 1.84
C ALA A 461 17.92 -22.92 0.50
N LYS A 462 17.19 -22.98 -0.60
CA LYS A 462 17.76 -23.14 -1.95
C LYS A 462 17.79 -21.84 -2.73
N THR A 463 16.83 -20.95 -2.53
CA THR A 463 16.74 -19.70 -3.29
C THR A 463 17.78 -18.67 -2.80
N SER A 464 18.41 -17.97 -3.74
CA SER A 464 19.31 -16.86 -3.40
C SER A 464 18.60 -15.75 -2.62
N MET A 465 17.32 -15.51 -2.93
CA MET A 465 16.48 -14.53 -2.23
C MET A 465 16.23 -14.93 -0.77
N ALA A 466 15.86 -16.17 -0.48
CA ALA A 466 15.76 -16.64 0.90
C ALA A 466 17.13 -16.63 1.57
N LYS A 467 18.22 -17.11 0.93
CA LYS A 467 19.56 -17.02 1.54
C LYS A 467 20.00 -15.60 1.86
N ILE A 468 19.72 -14.63 0.98
CA ILE A 468 20.02 -13.21 1.21
C ILE A 468 19.15 -12.66 2.33
N SER A 469 17.85 -12.99 2.34
CA SER A 469 16.89 -12.54 3.34
C SER A 469 17.16 -13.17 4.71
N ILE A 470 17.45 -14.47 4.77
CA ILE A 470 17.92 -15.20 5.96
C ILE A 470 19.26 -14.66 6.42
N ARG A 471 20.24 -14.38 5.54
CA ARG A 471 21.51 -13.75 5.95
C ARG A 471 21.32 -12.30 6.40
N ARG A 472 20.33 -11.59 5.85
CA ARG A 472 19.95 -10.25 6.30
C ARG A 472 19.30 -10.36 7.67
N ALA A 473 18.29 -11.20 7.83
CA ALA A 473 17.63 -11.50 9.08
C ALA A 473 18.59 -12.05 10.13
N LEU A 474 19.57 -12.89 9.80
CA LEU A 474 20.66 -13.37 10.67
C LEU A 474 21.68 -12.29 11.00
N ARG A 475 21.98 -11.38 10.05
CA ARG A 475 22.71 -10.13 10.33
C ARG A 475 21.92 -9.25 11.32
N HIS A 476 20.60 -9.40 11.35
CA HIS A 476 19.69 -8.75 12.31
C HIS A 476 19.31 -9.64 13.52
N ARG A 477 19.69 -10.94 13.55
CA ARG A 477 19.32 -11.94 14.59
C ARG A 477 20.31 -12.01 15.75
N THR A 478 21.33 -11.18 15.68
CA THR A 478 21.68 -10.43 16.88
C THR A 478 21.06 -9.06 16.67
N PRO A 479 20.25 -8.50 17.60
CA PRO A 479 20.26 -7.05 17.72
C PRO A 479 21.73 -6.67 18.03
N GLY A 480 22.54 -6.31 17.01
CA GLY A 480 23.98 -6.42 17.20
C GLY A 480 24.92 -6.16 16.01
N VAL A 481 24.75 -5.05 15.31
CA VAL A 481 25.82 -4.12 14.93
C VAL A 481 27.12 -4.65 14.23
N HIS A 482 27.37 -4.25 12.97
CA HIS A 482 28.68 -4.41 12.28
C HIS A 482 29.82 -4.06 13.24
N PRO A 483 30.94 -4.80 13.37
CA PRO A 483 31.93 -4.56 14.45
C PRO A 483 32.43 -3.11 14.54
N GLY A 484 32.66 -2.48 13.38
CA GLY A 484 32.93 -1.04 13.28
C GLY A 484 31.79 -0.15 13.77
N ARG A 485 30.54 -0.46 13.40
CA ARG A 485 29.35 0.19 13.94
C ARG A 485 29.16 -0.11 15.43
N LYS A 486 29.53 -1.29 15.92
CA LYS A 486 29.39 -1.68 17.33
C LYS A 486 30.32 -0.84 18.17
N ARG A 487 31.56 -0.68 17.72
CA ARG A 487 32.51 0.26 18.33
C ARG A 487 32.02 1.72 18.27
N ILE A 488 31.37 2.15 17.20
CA ILE A 488 30.76 3.49 17.12
C ILE A 488 29.62 3.60 18.14
N ASP A 489 28.70 2.64 18.17
CA ASP A 489 27.52 2.64 19.06
C ASP A 489 27.95 2.53 20.52
N ASP A 490 28.90 1.67 20.87
CA ASP A 490 29.43 1.50 22.23
C ASP A 490 30.10 2.79 22.74
N VAL A 491 30.86 3.49 21.88
CA VAL A 491 31.47 4.78 22.23
C VAL A 491 30.43 5.89 22.25
N LEU A 492 29.44 5.83 21.37
CA LEU A 492 28.36 6.80 21.31
C LEU A 492 27.46 6.71 22.55
N VAL A 493 27.11 5.50 23.01
CA VAL A 493 26.35 5.28 24.24
C VAL A 493 27.09 5.90 25.42
N LYS A 494 28.38 5.62 25.58
CA LYS A 494 29.21 6.20 26.64
C LYS A 494 29.25 7.73 26.59
N GLU A 495 29.36 8.31 25.39
CA GLU A 495 29.39 9.76 25.22
C GLU A 495 28.02 10.40 25.47
N LEU A 496 26.92 9.76 25.05
CA LEU A 496 25.56 10.22 25.34
C LEU A 496 25.26 10.17 26.83
N GLU A 497 25.64 9.09 27.51
CA GLU A 497 25.52 8.95 28.97
C GLU A 497 26.32 10.04 29.70
N ALA A 498 27.56 10.29 29.29
CA ALA A 498 28.39 11.35 29.86
C ALA A 498 27.79 12.76 29.67
N GLN A 499 26.96 12.95 28.63
CA GLN A 499 26.28 14.20 28.30
C GLN A 499 24.84 14.29 28.82
N GLY A 500 24.34 13.24 29.50
CA GLY A 500 22.94 13.14 29.93
C GLY A 500 21.93 13.09 28.77
N LEU A 501 22.36 12.70 27.57
CA LEU A 501 21.52 12.55 26.38
C LEU A 501 20.94 11.12 26.31
N PRO A 502 19.66 10.94 25.93
CA PRO A 502 19.08 9.61 25.79
C PRO A 502 19.68 8.86 24.61
N PRO A 503 19.54 7.52 24.59
CA PRO A 503 20.09 6.68 23.54
C PRO A 503 19.59 7.13 22.16
N ALA A 504 20.54 7.29 21.23
CA ALA A 504 20.22 7.71 19.88
C ALA A 504 19.42 6.60 19.15
N ALA A 505 18.34 6.99 18.46
CA ALA A 505 17.59 6.04 17.66
C ALA A 505 18.45 5.50 16.51
N PRO A 506 18.45 4.18 16.25
CA PRO A 506 19.33 3.57 15.25
C PRO A 506 19.26 4.23 13.87
N ALA A 507 18.05 4.54 13.38
CA ALA A 507 17.82 5.18 12.08
C ALA A 507 18.39 6.61 11.98
N ASP A 508 18.44 7.34 13.11
CA ASP A 508 19.01 8.69 13.14
C ASP A 508 20.54 8.62 13.03
N VAL A 509 21.15 7.65 13.71
CA VAL A 509 22.59 7.35 13.65
C VAL A 509 22.97 6.85 12.26
N ASP A 510 22.18 5.97 11.64
CA ASP A 510 22.40 5.46 10.28
C ASP A 510 22.50 6.61 9.27
N ARG A 511 21.49 7.49 9.27
CA ARG A 511 21.40 8.66 8.39
C ARG A 511 22.54 9.66 8.60
N PHE A 512 23.08 9.75 9.82
CA PHE A 512 24.25 10.56 10.10
C PHE A 512 25.51 9.95 9.53
N LEU A 513 25.70 8.65 9.70
CA LEU A 513 26.86 7.94 9.20
C LEU A 513 26.89 7.94 7.66
N GLU A 514 25.74 7.83 6.99
CA GLU A 514 25.61 8.03 5.54
C GLU A 514 26.03 9.41 5.07
N ARG A 515 25.68 10.45 5.83
CA ARG A 515 26.08 11.82 5.52
C ARG A 515 27.56 12.05 5.79
N LEU A 516 28.05 11.53 6.91
CA LEU A 516 29.46 11.59 7.28
C LEU A 516 30.34 10.89 6.25
N ALA A 517 29.91 9.74 5.72
CA ALA A 517 30.60 9.02 4.66
C ALA A 517 30.76 9.91 3.42
N ARG A 518 29.67 10.57 2.98
CA ARG A 518 29.70 11.51 1.85
C ARG A 518 30.56 12.74 2.11
N ASP A 519 30.46 13.37 3.28
CA ASP A 519 31.25 14.56 3.65
C ASP A 519 32.76 14.28 3.63
N VAL A 520 33.15 13.03 3.90
CA VAL A 520 34.54 12.59 3.94
C VAL A 520 35.00 12.03 2.58
N GLY A 521 34.10 11.96 1.60
CA GLY A 521 34.38 11.48 0.24
C GLY A 521 34.45 9.95 0.12
N LEU A 522 33.72 9.22 0.97
CA LEU A 522 33.56 7.75 0.90
C LEU A 522 32.32 7.38 0.09
N ALA A 523 32.38 6.25 -0.64
CA ALA A 523 31.31 5.78 -1.51
C ALA A 523 30.07 5.30 -0.72
N ASP A 524 30.27 4.67 0.44
CA ASP A 524 29.22 4.16 1.31
C ASP A 524 29.63 4.17 2.79
N VAL A 525 28.70 3.78 3.67
CA VAL A 525 28.93 3.64 5.11
C VAL A 525 29.85 2.45 5.44
N GLY A 526 29.93 1.46 4.55
CA GLY A 526 30.88 0.35 4.67
C GLY A 526 32.33 0.85 4.72
N GLY A 527 32.64 1.88 3.93
CA GLY A 527 33.93 2.58 3.96
C GLY A 527 34.25 3.26 5.30
N LEU A 528 33.25 3.60 6.13
CA LEU A 528 33.47 4.07 7.51
C LEU A 528 33.66 2.90 8.48
N TYR A 529 32.93 1.81 8.29
CA TYR A 529 32.92 0.71 9.23
C TYR A 529 34.15 -0.19 9.15
N GLU A 530 34.70 -0.39 7.95
CA GLU A 530 35.82 -1.32 7.72
C GLU A 530 37.11 -0.86 8.44
N PRO A 531 37.55 0.42 8.34
CA PRO A 531 38.75 0.87 9.04
C PRO A 531 38.59 0.90 10.57
N ILE A 532 37.36 1.08 11.07
CA ILE A 532 37.05 1.07 12.50
C ILE A 532 36.99 -0.36 13.04
N ALA A 533 36.55 -1.31 12.22
CA ALA A 533 36.52 -2.74 12.58
C ALA A 533 37.95 -3.32 12.62
N ARG A 534 38.84 -2.90 11.71
CA ARG A 534 40.21 -3.42 11.55
C ARG A 534 41.25 -2.29 11.46
N PRO A 535 41.56 -1.62 12.58
CA PRO A 535 42.54 -0.52 12.60
C PRO A 535 43.95 -0.95 12.13
N ASP A 536 44.25 -2.25 12.22
CA ASP A 536 45.57 -2.82 11.91
C ASP A 536 45.79 -3.05 10.41
N MET A 537 44.71 -3.20 9.62
CA MET A 537 44.78 -3.54 8.19
C MET A 537 44.66 -2.35 7.24
N VAL A 538 44.16 -1.20 7.69
CA VAL A 538 43.89 -0.03 6.84
C VAL A 538 44.78 1.14 7.25
N ARG A 539 45.99 1.23 6.68
CA ARG A 539 46.78 2.47 6.71
C ARG A 539 46.11 3.51 5.80
N GLY A 540 45.06 4.16 6.28
CA GLY A 540 44.34 5.14 5.45
C GLY A 540 43.03 5.72 5.98
N ALA A 541 42.56 5.36 7.18
CA ALA A 541 41.45 6.11 7.77
C ALA A 541 41.91 7.57 7.98
N ARG A 542 41.23 8.53 7.34
CA ARG A 542 41.50 9.98 7.38
C ARG A 542 41.28 10.58 8.79
N GLY A 543 41.93 10.05 9.82
CA GLY A 543 41.87 10.52 11.22
C GLY A 543 40.55 10.28 11.95
N LEU A 544 39.59 9.53 11.39
CA LEU A 544 38.27 9.30 12.00
C LEU A 544 38.30 8.13 12.98
N THR A 545 38.26 8.44 14.28
CA THR A 545 38.09 7.44 15.35
C THR A 545 36.63 7.37 15.81
N PRO A 546 36.18 6.28 16.46
CA PRO A 546 34.84 6.20 17.05
C PRO A 546 34.48 7.41 17.93
N SER A 547 35.43 7.92 18.72
CA SER A 547 35.25 9.10 19.58
C SER A 547 35.04 10.40 18.79
N HIS A 548 35.70 10.56 17.63
CA HIS A 548 35.45 11.71 16.75
C HIS A 548 34.05 11.65 16.14
N ILE A 549 33.59 10.44 15.79
CA ILE A 549 32.25 10.22 15.21
C ILE A 549 31.16 10.49 16.26
N ALA A 550 31.32 9.96 17.47
CA ALA A 550 30.40 10.16 18.59
C ALA A 550 30.27 11.65 18.96
N ALA A 551 31.39 12.37 19.13
CA ALA A 551 31.32 13.79 19.47
C ALA A 551 30.74 14.66 18.35
N ARG A 552 30.98 14.31 17.08
CA ARG A 552 30.36 14.99 15.94
C ARG A 552 28.85 14.76 15.93
N TRP A 553 28.38 13.56 16.30
CA TRP A 553 26.96 13.28 16.48
C TRP A 553 26.36 14.10 17.62
N VAL A 554 26.96 14.05 18.82
CA VAL A 554 26.55 14.85 19.98
C VAL A 554 26.47 16.34 19.62
N THR A 555 27.46 16.86 18.89
CA THR A 555 27.43 18.26 18.45
C THR A 555 26.24 18.55 17.53
N THR A 556 25.87 17.67 16.60
CA THR A 556 24.66 17.87 15.77
C THR A 556 23.36 17.84 16.57
N GLN A 557 23.38 17.25 17.77
CA GLN A 557 22.26 17.29 18.70
C GLN A 557 22.22 18.61 19.47
N LEU A 558 23.38 19.10 19.90
CA LEU A 558 23.48 20.23 20.81
C LEU A 558 23.63 21.61 20.13
N ALA A 559 24.16 21.67 18.91
CA ALA A 559 24.53 22.93 18.25
C ALA A 559 23.37 23.90 18.00
N GLY A 560 22.12 23.41 17.88
CA GLY A 560 20.93 24.27 17.75
C GLY A 560 20.50 24.97 19.05
N TYR A 561 21.09 24.59 20.18
CA TYR A 561 20.88 25.17 21.49
C TYR A 561 21.99 26.15 21.89
N ILE A 562 23.04 26.30 21.07
CA ILE A 562 24.12 27.23 21.34
C ILE A 562 23.73 28.59 20.77
N VAL A 563 23.68 29.59 21.64
CA VAL A 563 23.40 31.00 21.32
C VAL A 563 24.57 31.87 21.74
N ARG A 564 24.58 33.12 21.29
CA ARG A 564 25.49 34.13 21.84
C ARG A 564 25.12 34.41 23.30
N ALA A 565 26.07 34.95 24.08
CA ALA A 565 25.82 35.27 25.49
C ALA A 565 24.67 36.29 25.72
N ASP A 566 24.29 37.04 24.70
CA ASP A 566 23.13 37.97 24.69
C ASP A 566 21.79 37.27 24.37
N GLY A 567 21.78 35.95 24.14
CA GLY A 567 20.60 35.16 23.82
C GLY A 567 20.22 35.11 22.33
N HIS A 568 20.90 35.88 21.47
CA HIS A 568 20.62 35.85 20.03
C HIS A 568 21.17 34.59 19.34
N PRO A 569 20.48 34.08 18.29
CA PRO A 569 20.97 32.97 17.48
C PRO A 569 22.35 33.29 16.86
N LEU A 570 23.16 32.27 16.65
CA LEU A 570 24.40 32.41 15.91
C LEU A 570 24.11 32.63 14.42
N ASP A 571 24.75 33.63 13.81
CA ASP A 571 24.68 33.90 12.37
C ASP A 571 25.60 32.93 11.58
N MET A 572 25.38 31.63 11.78
CA MET A 572 26.08 30.58 11.06
C MET A 572 25.27 29.27 11.01
N PRO A 573 25.41 28.48 9.93
CA PRO A 573 24.80 27.15 9.85
C PRO A 573 25.24 26.25 11.02
N VAL A 574 24.30 25.49 11.58
CA VAL A 574 24.52 24.52 12.68
C VAL A 574 25.63 23.51 12.31
N GLU A 575 25.75 23.19 11.03
CA GLU A 575 26.76 22.31 10.46
C GLU A 575 28.18 22.89 10.56
N ARG A 576 28.37 24.15 10.96
CA ARG A 576 29.69 24.77 11.15
C ARG A 576 30.11 24.89 12.61
N ILE A 577 29.24 24.50 13.54
CA ILE A 577 29.51 24.49 14.98
C ILE A 577 30.07 23.12 15.37
N ARG A 578 31.18 23.10 16.11
CA ARG A 578 31.90 21.89 16.56
C ARG A 578 32.21 22.00 18.04
N LEU A 579 31.98 20.96 18.83
CA LEU A 579 32.55 20.91 20.17
C LEU A 579 34.04 20.57 20.06
N ALA A 580 34.88 21.23 20.86
CA ALA A 580 36.32 21.05 20.82
C ALA A 580 36.74 19.73 21.49
N GLN A 581 37.63 18.99 20.83
CA GLN A 581 38.23 17.77 21.37
C GLN A 581 39.70 18.00 21.68
N CYS A 582 39.98 18.57 22.85
CA CYS A 582 41.35 18.87 23.28
C CYS A 582 42.07 17.59 23.74
N PRO A 583 43.14 17.12 23.07
CA PRO A 583 43.93 15.98 23.51
C PRO A 583 44.45 16.20 24.94
N GLY A 584 44.38 15.16 25.79
CA GLY A 584 44.80 15.22 27.19
C GLY A 584 43.83 15.93 28.16
N HIS A 585 42.82 16.66 27.66
CA HIS A 585 41.86 17.43 28.48
C HIS A 585 40.39 17.07 28.19
N GLN A 586 40.15 15.88 27.64
CA GLN A 586 38.84 15.46 27.13
C GLN A 586 37.74 15.48 28.20
N ARG A 587 38.06 15.23 29.47
CA ARG A 587 37.08 15.33 30.58
C ARG A 587 36.70 16.77 30.94
N ILE A 588 37.59 17.74 30.72
CA ILE A 588 37.38 19.15 31.09
C ILE A 588 36.80 19.92 29.90
N CYS A 589 37.27 19.64 28.69
CA CYS A 589 36.85 20.34 27.49
C CYS A 589 35.55 19.82 26.86
N CYS A 590 34.80 18.94 27.53
CA CYS A 590 33.53 18.41 27.00
C CYS A 590 32.35 19.22 27.58
N PRO A 591 31.90 20.29 26.90
CA PRO A 591 30.85 21.15 27.43
C PRO A 591 29.51 20.41 27.46
N THR A 592 28.91 20.34 28.64
CA THR A 592 27.56 19.83 28.89
C THR A 592 26.55 20.99 28.88
N LEU A 593 25.25 20.69 28.77
CA LEU A 593 24.17 21.69 28.84
C LEU A 593 24.18 22.54 30.12
N ALA A 594 24.82 22.05 31.18
CA ALA A 594 24.94 22.74 32.47
C ALA A 594 26.26 23.53 32.62
N SER A 595 27.15 23.44 31.63
CA SER A 595 28.49 24.07 31.70
C SER A 595 28.55 25.42 31.00
N ASP A 596 29.41 26.30 31.50
CA ASP A 596 29.78 27.55 30.85
C ASP A 596 30.61 27.26 29.59
N ILE A 597 30.22 27.88 28.47
CA ILE A 597 30.83 27.63 27.16
C ILE A 597 31.43 28.89 26.52
N VAL A 598 32.47 28.70 25.73
CA VAL A 598 33.15 29.76 24.96
C VAL A 598 33.58 29.24 23.59
N GLY A 599 33.49 30.07 22.56
CA GLY A 599 33.77 29.70 21.18
C GLY A 599 35.09 30.28 20.64
N ARG A 600 35.75 29.57 19.72
CA ARG A 600 36.87 30.06 18.87
C ARG A 600 36.48 29.91 17.40
N LEU A 601 36.65 30.96 16.59
CA LEU A 601 36.54 30.85 15.14
C LEU A 601 37.84 30.30 14.55
N THR A 602 37.73 29.32 13.65
CA THR A 602 38.89 28.74 12.95
C THR A 602 39.31 29.62 11.76
N LEU A 603 40.63 29.73 11.55
CA LEU A 603 41.25 30.47 10.46
C LEU A 603 41.00 29.76 9.12
N GLY A 604 39.84 29.99 8.53
CA GLY A 604 39.53 29.68 7.13
C GLY A 604 38.80 30.88 6.54
N GLY A 605 39.27 31.42 5.41
CA GLY A 605 38.68 32.61 4.79
C GLY A 605 37.14 32.50 4.69
N THR A 606 36.45 33.60 4.94
CA THR A 606 34.98 33.70 4.81
C THR A 606 34.62 33.36 3.36
N PRO A 607 33.99 32.18 3.11
CA PRO A 607 32.80 31.65 3.79
C PRO A 607 32.99 30.28 4.50
N HIS A 608 34.20 29.85 4.85
CA HIS A 608 34.49 28.49 5.38
C HIS A 608 34.86 28.39 6.87
N ALA A 609 34.79 29.49 7.63
CA ALA A 609 35.10 29.49 9.06
C ALA A 609 34.16 28.57 9.88
N LYS A 610 34.73 27.78 10.79
CA LYS A 610 34.02 26.91 11.76
C LYS A 610 34.16 27.46 13.18
N LEU A 611 33.13 27.31 14.00
CA LEU A 611 33.13 27.69 15.42
C LEU A 611 33.41 26.47 16.28
N LEU A 612 34.53 26.49 17.01
CA LEU A 612 34.91 25.47 17.99
C LEU A 612 34.47 25.91 19.39
N VAL A 613 33.60 25.14 20.02
CA VAL A 613 33.03 25.44 21.34
C VAL A 613 33.77 24.64 22.40
N HIS A 614 34.35 25.35 23.37
CA HIS A 614 35.07 24.81 24.51
C HIS A 614 34.26 25.02 25.79
N HIS A 615 34.49 24.16 26.79
CA HIS A 615 34.21 24.51 28.17
C HIS A 615 35.05 25.72 28.59
N ARG A 616 34.45 26.67 29.32
CA ARG A 616 35.12 27.93 29.73
C ARG A 616 36.44 27.69 30.47
N ASP A 617 36.46 26.69 31.36
CA ASP A 617 37.64 26.33 32.16
C ASP A 617 38.65 25.42 31.46
N CYS A 618 38.48 25.14 30.15
CA CYS A 618 39.46 24.33 29.44
C CYS A 618 40.80 25.07 29.29
N PRO A 619 41.96 24.45 29.58
CA PRO A 619 43.28 25.06 29.39
C PRO A 619 43.58 25.52 27.95
N GLN A 620 42.90 24.92 26.96
CA GLN A 620 43.02 25.26 25.54
C GLN A 620 41.90 26.20 25.03
N ALA A 621 40.97 26.60 25.90
CA ALA A 621 39.90 27.52 25.55
C ALA A 621 40.47 28.88 25.06
N PRO A 622 39.81 29.52 24.09
CA PRO A 622 40.18 30.88 23.69
C PRO A 622 40.02 31.85 24.86
N ARG A 623 40.98 32.74 25.02
CA ARG A 623 40.90 33.90 25.92
C ARG A 623 40.65 35.16 25.09
N PRO A 624 40.10 36.23 25.68
CA PRO A 624 39.98 37.51 24.99
C PRO A 624 41.33 37.96 24.42
N PRO A 625 41.40 38.49 23.19
CA PRO A 625 40.29 38.90 22.31
C PRO A 625 39.72 37.81 21.38
N ASP A 626 40.32 36.62 21.30
CA ASP A 626 39.93 35.55 20.34
C ASP A 626 38.69 34.73 20.76
N ALA A 627 38.11 35.04 21.92
CA ALA A 627 36.99 34.33 22.52
C ALA A 627 35.64 34.89 22.06
N VAL A 628 34.78 34.01 21.53
CA VAL A 628 33.36 34.30 21.24
C VAL A 628 32.52 33.89 22.47
N PRO A 629 31.85 34.82 23.16
CA PRO A 629 30.98 34.48 24.29
C PRO A 629 29.73 33.71 23.84
N LEU A 630 29.46 32.56 24.45
CA LEU A 630 28.36 31.66 24.10
C LEU A 630 27.55 31.26 25.34
N ALA A 631 26.31 30.83 25.14
CA ALA A 631 25.44 30.30 26.19
C ALA A 631 24.52 29.19 25.65
N TRP A 632 23.96 28.37 26.55
CA TRP A 632 22.95 27.36 26.22
C TRP A 632 21.54 27.96 26.29
N ARG A 633 20.75 27.75 25.23
CA ARG A 633 19.33 28.12 25.16
C ARG A 633 18.45 26.94 25.57
N VAL A 634 18.05 26.91 26.84
CA VAL A 634 17.04 25.97 27.34
C VAL A 634 15.65 26.52 26.95
N ALA A 635 14.80 25.69 26.32
CA ALA A 635 13.45 26.10 25.98
C ALA A 635 12.64 26.35 27.27
N PRO A 636 11.90 27.46 27.40
CA PRO A 636 11.06 27.67 28.57
C PRO A 636 9.87 26.70 28.52
N GLN A 637 9.65 25.95 29.60
CA GLN A 637 8.46 25.13 29.89
C GLN A 637 8.13 24.02 28.86
N ALA A 638 8.93 22.96 28.84
CA ALA A 638 8.48 21.70 28.26
C ALA A 638 7.50 21.02 29.23
N GLU A 639 6.25 20.82 28.80
CA GLU A 639 5.25 20.00 29.47
C GLU A 639 5.88 18.66 29.93
N ALA A 640 5.53 18.19 31.13
CA ALA A 640 6.20 17.04 31.71
C ALA A 640 5.72 15.77 30.96
N VAL A 641 6.61 15.05 30.27
CA VAL A 641 6.19 13.85 29.51
C VAL A 641 6.29 12.61 30.40
N ALA A 642 5.26 11.77 30.39
CA ALA A 642 5.21 10.49 31.09
C ALA A 642 5.15 9.31 30.10
N ARG A 643 5.85 8.22 30.44
CA ARG A 643 5.78 6.93 29.76
C ARG A 643 4.99 5.95 30.62
N ILE A 644 3.92 5.40 30.05
CA ILE A 644 3.02 4.45 30.69
C ILE A 644 3.22 3.10 29.99
N THR A 645 3.56 2.07 30.74
CA THR A 645 3.69 0.69 30.23
C THR A 645 2.68 -0.19 30.94
N VAL A 646 1.86 -0.93 30.20
CA VAL A 646 0.87 -1.87 30.71
C VAL A 646 1.21 -3.25 30.17
N GLU A 647 1.19 -4.27 31.02
CA GLU A 647 1.33 -5.67 30.64
C GLU A 647 0.09 -6.44 31.12
N ALA A 648 -0.51 -7.23 30.23
CA ALA A 648 -1.72 -7.99 30.51
C ALA A 648 -1.84 -9.19 29.56
N PHE A 649 -2.56 -10.24 29.92
CA PHE A 649 -3.00 -11.24 28.93
C PHE A 649 -3.85 -10.62 27.83
N ASP A 650 -3.54 -10.96 26.58
CA ASP A 650 -4.23 -10.50 25.39
C ASP A 650 -5.67 -11.00 25.38
N ARG A 651 -6.59 -10.06 25.21
CA ARG A 651 -8.03 -10.31 25.18
C ARG A 651 -8.69 -9.28 24.28
N HIS A 652 -9.85 -9.66 23.77
CA HIS A 652 -10.67 -8.79 22.93
C HIS A 652 -10.87 -7.41 23.59
N ARG A 653 -10.51 -6.33 22.86
CA ARG A 653 -10.57 -4.91 23.26
C ARG A 653 -9.63 -4.45 24.38
N LEU A 654 -8.60 -5.21 24.76
CA LEU A 654 -7.63 -4.76 25.77
C LEU A 654 -7.01 -3.38 25.43
N LEU A 655 -6.55 -3.19 24.18
CA LEU A 655 -5.96 -1.91 23.76
C LEU A 655 -6.98 -0.77 23.82
N ASP A 656 -8.22 -1.01 23.41
CA ASP A 656 -9.30 -0.03 23.50
C ASP A 656 -9.58 0.35 24.96
N ASP A 657 -9.56 -0.62 25.87
CA ASP A 657 -9.78 -0.40 27.30
C ASP A 657 -8.68 0.48 27.91
N VAL A 658 -7.40 0.20 27.58
CA VAL A 658 -6.25 0.98 28.06
C VAL A 658 -6.25 2.38 27.44
N LEU A 659 -6.48 2.50 26.13
CA LEU A 659 -6.54 3.79 25.45
C LEU A 659 -7.72 4.62 25.93
N ALA A 660 -8.87 4.02 26.22
CA ALA A 660 -10.03 4.71 26.78
C ALA A 660 -9.68 5.39 28.11
N ARG A 661 -8.93 4.72 29.00
CA ARG A 661 -8.47 5.35 30.26
C ARG A 661 -7.58 6.55 30.02
N VAL A 662 -6.68 6.48 29.04
CA VAL A 662 -5.84 7.64 28.70
C VAL A 662 -6.67 8.74 28.05
N TYR A 663 -7.57 8.43 27.12
CA TYR A 663 -8.45 9.40 26.47
C TYR A 663 -9.43 10.09 27.44
N GLU A 664 -9.89 9.39 28.47
CA GLU A 664 -10.69 9.96 29.57
C GLU A 664 -9.93 11.08 30.32
N ARG A 665 -8.59 11.02 30.35
CA ARG A 665 -7.70 11.95 31.07
C ARG A 665 -7.16 13.09 30.22
N TYR A 666 -7.55 13.18 28.96
CA TYR A 666 -7.25 14.34 28.13
C TYR A 666 -7.78 15.64 28.74
N ALA A 667 -8.94 15.58 29.40
CA ALA A 667 -9.51 16.73 30.10
C ALA A 667 -8.71 17.12 31.35
N ASP A 668 -7.97 16.18 31.94
CA ASP A 668 -7.16 16.37 33.15
C ASP A 668 -5.71 16.79 32.80
N GLY A 669 -5.41 17.00 31.52
CA GLY A 669 -4.10 17.42 31.04
C GLY A 669 -3.12 16.29 30.70
N LEU A 670 -3.63 15.08 30.38
CA LEU A 670 -2.81 13.98 29.87
C LEU A 670 -3.07 13.77 28.37
N TYR A 671 -2.10 14.13 27.52
CA TYR A 671 -2.24 14.06 26.07
C TYR A 671 -1.36 12.96 25.47
N LEU A 672 -1.95 11.95 24.84
CA LEU A 672 -1.19 10.89 24.18
C LEU A 672 -0.38 11.45 23.01
N ILE A 673 0.93 11.26 23.05
CA ILE A 673 1.87 11.59 21.98
C ILE A 673 2.07 10.38 21.08
N ARG A 674 2.20 9.19 21.69
CA ARG A 674 2.50 7.94 20.98
C ARG A 674 1.91 6.74 21.71
N ALA A 675 1.42 5.77 20.94
CA ALA A 675 1.03 4.46 21.45
C ALA A 675 1.71 3.35 20.64
N GLN A 676 2.20 2.33 21.33
CA GLN A 676 2.73 1.10 20.75
C GLN A 676 2.16 -0.08 21.55
N ALA A 677 1.69 -1.10 20.87
CA ALA A 677 1.20 -2.32 21.50
C ALA A 677 1.85 -3.52 20.81
N GLU A 678 2.30 -4.48 21.62
CA GLU A 678 2.99 -5.70 21.19
C GLU A 678 2.40 -6.86 22.01
N VAL A 679 2.15 -8.04 21.43
CA VAL A 679 1.61 -9.20 22.15
C VAL A 679 2.58 -10.35 22.08
N ASP A 680 3.27 -10.70 23.17
CA ASP A 680 4.25 -11.78 23.12
C ASP A 680 3.62 -13.18 22.92
N ARG A 681 4.48 -14.19 22.78
CA ARG A 681 4.08 -15.57 22.49
C ARG A 681 3.34 -16.29 23.60
N ASN A 682 3.39 -15.75 24.81
CA ASN A 682 2.64 -16.26 25.96
C ASN A 682 1.26 -15.59 26.04
N HIS A 683 0.82 -14.92 24.97
CA HIS A 683 -0.36 -14.07 24.95
C HIS A 683 -0.26 -12.92 25.96
N MET A 684 0.94 -12.43 26.29
CA MET A 684 1.08 -11.21 27.12
C MET A 684 1.19 -9.98 26.22
N ALA A 685 0.13 -9.18 26.21
CA ALA A 685 0.10 -7.86 25.61
C ALA A 685 0.88 -6.86 26.46
N ARG A 686 1.88 -6.21 25.86
CA ARG A 686 2.59 -5.04 26.37
C ARG A 686 2.19 -3.79 25.59
N VAL A 687 1.52 -2.87 26.25
CA VAL A 687 1.09 -1.56 25.70
C VAL A 687 1.98 -0.46 26.28
N ARG A 688 2.77 0.22 25.44
CA ARG A 688 3.59 1.39 25.80
C ARG A 688 2.97 2.67 25.24
N LEU A 689 2.69 3.62 26.11
CA LEU A 689 2.10 4.92 25.78
C LEU A 689 3.05 6.04 26.25
N GLU A 690 3.29 7.03 25.41
CA GLU A 690 3.99 8.26 25.78
C GLU A 690 2.98 9.40 25.76
N ALA A 691 2.86 10.14 26.86
CA ALA A 691 1.86 11.18 27.02
C ALA A 691 2.46 12.46 27.64
N SER A 692 2.06 13.62 27.11
CA SER A 692 2.34 14.91 27.73
C SER A 692 1.45 15.12 28.95
N VAL A 693 2.02 15.63 30.05
CA VAL A 693 1.36 15.89 31.32
C VAL A 693 1.45 17.39 31.60
N THR A 694 0.30 18.05 31.48
CA THR A 694 0.12 19.46 31.81
C THR A 694 -0.60 19.65 33.15
N GLY A 695 -1.39 18.67 33.57
CA GLY A 695 -2.18 18.72 34.81
C GLY A 695 -1.59 17.86 35.94
N PRO A 696 -1.48 18.37 37.17
CA PRO A 696 -0.89 17.64 38.29
C PRO A 696 -1.73 16.43 38.77
N THR A 697 -3.03 16.42 38.45
CA THR A 697 -3.98 15.37 38.85
C THR A 697 -4.12 14.24 37.83
N ALA A 698 -3.58 14.41 36.62
CA ALA A 698 -3.81 13.50 35.51
C ALA A 698 -3.16 12.12 35.71
N LEU A 699 -1.91 12.10 36.21
CA LEU A 699 -1.18 10.85 36.46
C LEU A 699 -1.69 10.08 37.68
N PRO A 700 -1.92 10.71 38.86
CA PRO A 700 -2.50 10.00 40.00
C PRO A 700 -3.86 9.36 39.68
N ALA A 701 -4.71 10.04 38.91
CA ALA A 701 -6.02 9.51 38.51
C ALA A 701 -5.90 8.35 37.50
N LEU A 702 -4.92 8.40 36.60
CA LEU A 702 -4.64 7.28 35.69
C LEU A 702 -4.08 6.08 36.46
N ASP A 703 -3.18 6.32 37.42
CA ASP A 703 -2.61 5.31 38.31
C ASP A 703 -3.72 4.56 39.05
N GLU A 704 -4.66 5.27 39.68
CA GLU A 704 -5.83 4.68 40.36
C GLU A 704 -6.69 3.81 39.41
N GLN A 705 -6.90 4.26 38.17
CA GLN A 705 -7.69 3.49 37.18
C GLN A 705 -6.97 2.23 36.71
N LEU A 706 -5.66 2.31 36.45
CA LEU A 706 -4.85 1.15 36.10
C LEU A 706 -4.75 0.17 37.28
N GLN A 707 -4.65 0.69 38.51
CA GLN A 707 -4.73 -0.10 39.73
C GLN A 707 -6.06 -0.84 39.84
N ALA A 708 -7.19 -0.17 39.55
CA ALA A 708 -8.50 -0.80 39.54
C ALA A 708 -8.63 -1.89 38.47
N MET A 709 -8.07 -1.67 37.27
CA MET A 709 -8.00 -2.69 36.23
C MET A 709 -7.15 -3.89 36.67
N ARG A 710 -6.05 -3.65 37.42
CA ARG A 710 -5.22 -4.71 37.97
C ARG A 710 -5.96 -5.52 39.03
N HIS A 711 -6.71 -4.86 39.92
CA HIS A 711 -7.55 -5.53 40.91
C HIS A 711 -8.68 -6.37 40.30
N ALA A 712 -9.21 -5.95 39.16
CA ALA A 712 -10.22 -6.70 38.39
C ALA A 712 -9.61 -7.77 37.46
N SER A 713 -8.31 -8.10 37.61
CA SER A 713 -7.56 -9.04 36.75
C SER A 713 -7.65 -8.72 35.26
N THR A 714 -7.86 -7.44 34.95
CA THR A 714 -8.01 -6.91 33.59
C THR A 714 -6.65 -6.57 32.97
N ILE A 715 -5.66 -6.24 33.82
CA ILE A 715 -4.24 -6.09 33.50
C ILE A 715 -3.39 -6.77 34.57
N ASP A 716 -2.18 -7.24 34.22
CA ASP A 716 -1.30 -7.95 35.15
C ASP A 716 -0.37 -6.99 35.89
N THR A 717 0.35 -6.14 35.14
CA THR A 717 1.26 -5.13 35.68
C THR A 717 1.17 -3.81 34.91
N PHE A 718 1.55 -2.72 35.55
CA PHE A 718 1.74 -1.44 34.87
C PHE A 718 2.83 -0.60 35.54
N ARG A 719 3.41 0.34 34.79
CA ARG A 719 4.44 1.27 35.24
C ARG A 719 4.26 2.65 34.61
N ILE A 720 4.40 3.70 35.41
CA ILE A 720 4.39 5.09 34.97
C ILE A 720 5.75 5.72 35.30
N GLU A 721 6.43 6.29 34.30
CA GLU A 721 7.76 6.90 34.43
C GLU A 721 7.76 8.34 33.90
N MET A 722 8.34 9.29 34.63
CA MET A 722 8.55 10.65 34.14
C MET A 722 9.83 10.73 33.31
N LEU A 723 9.76 11.32 32.11
CA LEU A 723 10.92 11.47 31.24
C LEU A 723 11.83 12.62 31.67
N SER A 724 13.14 12.44 31.50
CA SER A 724 14.18 13.44 31.83
C SER A 724 14.09 14.69 30.94
N GLU A 725 14.63 15.83 31.39
CA GLU A 725 14.63 17.10 30.62
C GLU A 725 15.21 16.95 29.20
N VAL A 726 16.17 16.04 29.01
CA VAL A 726 16.80 15.80 27.72
C VAL A 726 15.97 14.90 26.81
N GLU A 727 15.22 13.95 27.38
CA GLU A 727 14.18 13.19 26.65
C GLU A 727 13.02 14.11 26.21
N LYS A 728 12.62 15.06 27.06
CA LYS A 728 11.63 16.10 26.72
C LYS A 728 12.09 16.94 25.52
N LEU A 729 13.37 17.33 25.49
CA LEU A 729 13.96 18.11 24.39
C LEU A 729 14.02 17.34 23.06
N LEU A 730 14.23 16.02 23.08
CA LEU A 730 14.29 15.20 21.87
C LEU A 730 12.91 14.82 21.31
N ILE A 731 11.92 14.63 22.19
CA ILE A 731 10.50 14.55 21.80
C ILE A 731 10.05 15.90 21.22
N ALA A 732 10.40 17.03 21.85
CA ALA A 732 10.13 18.37 21.32
C ALA A 732 10.80 18.62 19.96
N ARG A 733 12.02 18.10 19.72
CA ARG A 733 12.69 18.22 18.41
C ARG A 733 12.00 17.40 17.31
N ARG A 734 11.42 16.24 17.64
CA ARG A 734 10.58 15.45 16.71
C ARG A 734 9.18 16.06 16.51
N ALA A 735 8.63 16.69 17.56
CA ALA A 735 7.35 17.39 17.53
C ALA A 735 7.40 18.78 16.84
N ARG A 736 8.58 19.41 16.71
CA ARG A 736 8.75 20.71 16.02
C ARG A 736 8.52 20.68 14.50
N ALA A 737 8.22 19.52 13.93
CA ALA A 737 7.72 19.37 12.56
C ALA A 737 6.42 18.53 12.53
N ALA A 738 5.62 18.56 13.60
CA ALA A 738 4.31 17.92 13.60
C ALA A 738 3.36 18.73 12.73
N ASN A 739 2.70 18.05 11.80
CA ASN A 739 1.67 18.64 10.96
C ASN A 739 0.47 19.06 11.82
N PRO A 740 0.14 20.36 11.94
CA PRO A 740 -0.90 20.82 12.85
C PRO A 740 -2.31 20.65 12.27
N TYR A 741 -2.43 20.36 10.97
CA TYR A 741 -3.71 20.16 10.30
C TYR A 741 -4.30 18.79 10.64
N THR A 742 -5.63 18.73 10.86
CA THR A 742 -6.30 17.51 11.30
C THR A 742 -7.72 17.40 10.76
N ALA A 743 -8.14 16.18 10.41
CA ALA A 743 -9.49 15.89 9.93
C ALA A 743 -10.52 15.69 11.08
N ILE A 744 -10.08 15.75 12.34
CA ILE A 744 -10.94 15.70 13.53
C ILE A 744 -11.17 17.09 14.11
N ALA A 745 -12.10 17.21 15.06
CA ALA A 745 -12.40 18.48 15.71
C ALA A 745 -11.14 19.10 16.34
N VAL A 746 -10.78 20.29 15.84
CA VAL A 746 -9.63 21.10 16.25
C VAL A 746 -9.60 21.30 17.77
N ARG A 747 -8.42 21.12 18.35
CA ARG A 747 -8.12 21.36 19.77
C ARG A 747 -7.12 22.48 19.99
N ASP A 748 -6.17 22.67 19.08
CA ASP A 748 -5.24 23.78 19.13
C ASP A 748 -5.97 25.08 18.74
N GLN A 749 -6.00 26.05 19.65
CA GLN A 749 -6.64 27.35 19.43
C GLN A 749 -6.05 28.09 18.21
N ARG A 750 -4.77 27.89 17.91
CA ARG A 750 -4.10 28.51 16.75
C ARG A 750 -4.64 27.99 15.41
N MET A 751 -5.28 26.82 15.42
CA MET A 751 -5.89 26.19 14.26
C MET A 751 -7.38 26.55 14.10
N PHE A 752 -7.96 27.31 15.04
CA PHE A 752 -9.35 27.77 14.97
C PHE A 752 -9.41 29.23 14.50
N LYS A 753 -9.88 29.47 13.27
CA LYS A 753 -9.85 30.79 12.61
C LYS A 753 -11.24 31.19 12.08
N GLY A 754 -11.46 32.50 11.97
CA GLY A 754 -12.59 33.09 11.22
C GLY A 754 -13.96 33.05 11.88
N ARG A 755 -14.06 32.86 13.19
CA ARG A 755 -15.33 32.73 13.93
C ARG A 755 -15.57 33.82 14.99
N HIS A 756 -14.84 34.93 14.89
CA HIS A 756 -14.85 35.96 15.91
C HIS A 756 -16.24 36.58 16.12
N ALA A 757 -17.02 36.77 15.06
CA ALA A 757 -18.36 37.33 15.14
C ALA A 757 -19.35 36.38 15.83
N GLU A 758 -19.31 35.09 15.50
CA GLU A 758 -20.15 34.08 16.14
C GLU A 758 -19.75 33.86 17.60
N ILE A 759 -18.44 33.82 17.90
CA ILE A 759 -17.94 33.74 19.28
C ILE A 759 -18.40 34.94 20.08
N ALA A 760 -18.18 36.17 19.58
CA ALA A 760 -18.58 37.39 20.28
C ALA A 760 -20.09 37.42 20.53
N ARG A 761 -20.91 37.01 19.55
CA ARG A 761 -22.35 36.93 19.71
C ARG A 761 -22.77 35.90 20.77
N ILE A 762 -22.16 34.72 20.79
CA ILE A 762 -22.42 33.71 21.82
C ILE A 762 -21.98 34.23 23.18
N ASP A 763 -20.80 34.83 23.27
CA ASP A 763 -20.24 35.41 24.48
C ASP A 763 -21.13 36.50 25.06
N ASP A 764 -21.54 37.47 24.23
CA ASP A 764 -22.48 38.53 24.60
C ASP A 764 -23.80 37.96 25.15
N MET A 765 -24.33 36.89 24.54
CA MET A 765 -25.57 36.24 24.98
C MET A 765 -25.41 35.49 26.31
N LEU A 766 -24.27 34.85 26.53
CA LEU A 766 -23.95 34.21 27.81
C LEU A 766 -23.77 35.26 28.93
N HIS A 767 -23.23 36.43 28.58
CA HIS A 767 -23.00 37.55 29.48
C HIS A 767 -24.17 38.55 29.58
N ALA A 768 -25.21 38.48 28.74
CA ALA A 768 -26.28 39.49 28.67
C ALA A 768 -26.99 39.73 30.03
N GLY A 769 -26.98 38.75 30.94
CA GLY A 769 -27.43 38.93 32.32
C GLY A 769 -26.47 39.67 33.27
N LEU A 770 -25.33 40.17 32.80
CA LEU A 770 -24.36 41.03 33.53
C LEU A 770 -24.42 42.48 33.03
N ARG A 771 -24.98 42.73 31.84
CA ARG A 771 -25.03 44.05 31.20
C ARG A 771 -26.47 44.41 30.93
N ASP A 772 -27.10 44.98 31.94
CA ASP A 772 -28.49 45.40 31.94
C ASP A 772 -28.73 46.58 30.97
N ARG A 773 -28.78 46.33 29.65
CA ARG A 773 -29.15 47.33 28.62
C ARG A 773 -29.84 46.83 27.34
N ALA A 774 -30.18 45.54 27.18
CA ALA A 774 -30.60 45.04 25.85
C ALA A 774 -31.91 44.22 25.78
N GLY A 775 -32.76 44.18 26.82
CA GLY A 775 -34.12 43.61 26.67
C GLY A 775 -34.21 42.10 26.42
N TRP A 776 -33.12 41.33 26.58
CA TRP A 776 -33.11 39.87 26.47
C TRP A 776 -33.51 39.22 27.81
N SER A 777 -34.73 39.46 28.29
CA SER A 777 -35.22 38.80 29.51
C SER A 777 -35.80 37.42 29.16
N GLY A 778 -35.07 36.34 29.47
CA GLY A 778 -35.65 35.00 29.63
C GLY A 778 -35.13 33.87 28.74
N GLN A 779 -34.17 34.08 27.84
CA GLN A 779 -33.65 33.01 26.97
C GLN A 779 -32.28 32.50 27.44
N ASN A 780 -32.29 31.34 28.09
CA ASN A 780 -31.09 30.69 28.64
C ASN A 780 -30.43 29.69 27.66
N LEU A 781 -30.92 29.61 26.42
CA LEU A 781 -30.52 28.61 25.42
C LEU A 781 -30.01 29.27 24.13
N VAL A 782 -28.80 28.88 23.72
CA VAL A 782 -28.20 29.22 22.43
C VAL A 782 -28.20 27.96 21.56
N VAL A 783 -28.72 28.05 20.34
CA VAL A 783 -28.75 26.95 19.38
C VAL A 783 -27.74 27.23 18.27
N VAL A 784 -26.64 26.51 18.27
CA VAL A 784 -25.64 26.54 17.21
C VAL A 784 -26.02 25.54 16.13
N TYR A 785 -26.15 25.98 14.89
CA TYR A 785 -26.47 25.09 13.77
C TYR A 785 -25.54 25.32 12.59
N GLY A 786 -25.41 24.30 11.74
CA GLY A 786 -24.59 24.37 10.54
C GLY A 786 -24.41 22.99 9.94
N ILE A 787 -23.90 22.94 8.71
CA ILE A 787 -23.65 21.67 8.02
C ILE A 787 -22.67 20.76 8.79
N ASN A 788 -22.60 19.50 8.39
CA ASN A 788 -21.63 18.55 8.95
C ASN A 788 -20.20 19.04 8.70
N ARG A 789 -19.31 18.80 9.66
CA ARG A 789 -17.88 19.15 9.60
C ARG A 789 -17.57 20.65 9.47
N ILE A 790 -18.54 21.54 9.72
CA ILE A 790 -18.30 22.99 9.65
C ILE A 790 -17.53 23.57 10.85
N GLY A 791 -17.29 22.75 11.87
CA GLY A 791 -16.54 23.13 13.08
C GLY A 791 -17.39 23.37 14.33
N LYS A 792 -18.64 22.88 14.41
CA LYS A 792 -19.51 22.99 15.60
C LYS A 792 -18.83 22.48 16.88
N THR A 793 -18.35 21.24 16.88
CA THR A 793 -17.60 20.66 18.02
C THR A 793 -16.33 21.44 18.35
N SER A 794 -15.62 21.96 17.33
CA SER A 794 -14.43 22.80 17.54
C SER A 794 -14.77 24.13 18.20
N LEU A 795 -15.89 24.76 17.83
CA LEU A 795 -16.39 25.96 18.49
C LEU A 795 -16.71 25.71 19.96
N LEU A 796 -17.44 24.64 20.29
CA LEU A 796 -17.76 24.33 21.69
C LEU A 796 -16.50 24.14 22.55
N ARG A 797 -15.49 23.44 22.01
CA ARG A 797 -14.20 23.29 22.69
C ARG A 797 -13.48 24.63 22.85
N PHE A 798 -13.45 25.45 21.80
CA PHE A 798 -12.84 26.78 21.86
C PHE A 798 -13.51 27.68 22.91
N LEU A 799 -14.85 27.66 22.97
CA LEU A 799 -15.62 28.40 23.97
C LEU A 799 -15.27 27.93 25.40
N ARG A 800 -15.24 26.61 25.62
CA ARG A 800 -14.90 26.00 26.92
C ARG A 800 -13.47 26.31 27.36
N ASP A 801 -12.50 26.17 26.46
CA ASP A 801 -11.06 26.18 26.81
C ASP A 801 -10.43 27.58 26.73
N SER A 802 -11.13 28.55 26.15
CA SER A 802 -10.58 29.90 25.90
C SER A 802 -11.58 31.01 26.21
N ALA A 803 -12.65 31.14 25.42
CA ALA A 803 -13.52 32.32 25.48
C ALA A 803 -14.22 32.48 26.85
N LEU A 804 -14.64 31.35 27.44
CA LEU A 804 -15.34 31.30 28.72
C LEU A 804 -14.45 30.78 29.85
N ALA A 805 -13.13 30.74 29.63
CA ALA A 805 -12.16 30.32 30.64
C ALA A 805 -11.94 31.40 31.73
N SER A 806 -12.53 32.59 31.57
CA SER A 806 -12.64 33.58 32.64
C SER A 806 -13.34 32.94 33.85
N GLY A 807 -12.91 33.31 35.06
CA GLY A 807 -13.39 32.70 36.31
C GLY A 807 -14.90 32.81 36.55
N ASP A 808 -15.64 33.51 35.70
CA ASP A 808 -17.07 33.80 35.83
C ASP A 808 -17.98 32.61 35.47
N PHE A 809 -17.51 31.67 34.63
CA PHE A 809 -18.30 30.50 34.20
C PHE A 809 -17.67 29.18 34.56
N ALA A 810 -18.48 28.22 35.00
CA ALA A 810 -18.16 26.81 35.00
C ALA A 810 -18.73 26.18 33.73
N THR A 811 -17.88 25.66 32.85
CA THR A 811 -18.29 25.15 31.53
C THR A 811 -18.32 23.62 31.52
N VAL A 812 -19.41 23.06 31.00
CA VAL A 812 -19.64 21.62 30.83
C VAL A 812 -19.81 21.34 29.35
N LEU A 813 -19.19 20.27 28.84
CA LEU A 813 -19.36 19.81 27.46
C LEU A 813 -19.79 18.35 27.46
N LEU A 814 -20.93 18.06 26.83
CA LEU A 814 -21.49 16.73 26.68
C LEU A 814 -21.73 16.42 25.20
N ASP A 815 -21.24 15.29 24.74
CA ASP A 815 -21.48 14.78 23.39
C ASP A 815 -22.51 13.64 23.48
N VAL A 816 -23.74 13.88 23.00
CA VAL A 816 -24.86 12.93 23.13
C VAL A 816 -24.59 11.63 22.37
N GLN A 817 -23.87 11.71 21.25
CA GLN A 817 -23.53 10.55 20.43
C GLN A 817 -22.59 9.58 21.16
N ARG A 818 -21.77 10.09 22.10
CA ARG A 818 -20.78 9.30 22.86
C ARG A 818 -21.31 8.73 24.17
N LEU A 819 -22.60 8.89 24.46
CA LEU A 819 -23.18 8.33 25.67
C LEU A 819 -23.08 6.79 25.66
N PRO A 820 -22.84 6.13 26.81
CA PRO A 820 -22.70 4.67 26.88
C PRO A 820 -23.91 3.88 26.38
N SER A 821 -25.10 4.49 26.44
CA SER A 821 -26.33 3.95 25.88
C SER A 821 -27.23 5.10 25.42
N HIS A 822 -28.06 4.85 24.41
CA HIS A 822 -29.06 5.80 23.90
C HIS A 822 -30.36 5.71 24.71
N ARG A 823 -30.24 5.91 26.03
CA ARG A 823 -31.36 5.88 26.99
C ARG A 823 -31.24 7.00 28.00
N GLU A 824 -32.37 7.40 28.55
CA GLU A 824 -32.50 8.52 29.49
C GLU A 824 -31.50 8.48 30.68
N PRO A 825 -31.28 7.35 31.38
CA PRO A 825 -30.35 7.30 32.51
C PRO A 825 -28.90 7.65 32.15
N ALA A 826 -28.46 7.33 30.94
CA ALA A 826 -27.09 7.59 30.49
C ALA A 826 -26.85 9.07 30.21
N LEU A 827 -27.85 9.80 29.70
CA LEU A 827 -27.79 11.25 29.52
C LEU A 827 -27.62 11.95 30.87
N TRP A 828 -28.44 11.60 31.85
CA TRP A 828 -28.38 12.21 33.18
C TRP A 828 -27.10 11.85 33.95
N GLY A 829 -26.67 10.58 33.90
CA GLY A 829 -25.39 10.17 34.46
C GLY A 829 -24.20 10.90 33.82
N GLY A 830 -24.19 10.98 32.49
CA GLY A 830 -23.15 11.69 31.75
C GLY A 830 -23.12 13.19 32.05
N LEU A 831 -24.29 13.84 32.10
CA LEU A 831 -24.41 15.25 32.46
C LEU A 831 -23.97 15.50 33.91
N ALA A 832 -24.38 14.65 34.86
CA ALA A 832 -23.98 14.75 36.26
C ALA A 832 -22.47 14.63 36.45
N ASP A 833 -21.85 13.64 35.80
CA ASP A 833 -20.41 13.44 35.86
C ASP A 833 -19.65 14.62 35.23
N ALA A 834 -20.15 15.16 34.11
CA ALA A 834 -19.53 16.31 33.45
C ALA A 834 -19.65 17.60 34.29
N ILE A 835 -20.80 17.84 34.92
CA ILE A 835 -21.01 18.96 35.86
C ILE A 835 -20.09 18.82 37.08
N ARG A 836 -20.02 17.62 37.68
CA ARG A 836 -19.18 17.37 38.85
C ARG A 836 -17.71 17.68 38.53
N LYS A 837 -17.20 17.21 37.37
CA LYS A 837 -15.83 17.50 36.92
C LYS A 837 -15.59 19.00 36.71
N ALA A 838 -16.56 19.73 36.15
CA ALA A 838 -16.44 21.17 35.92
C ALA A 838 -16.40 21.99 37.23
N ILE A 839 -17.01 21.48 38.30
CA ILE A 839 -17.03 22.12 39.62
C ILE A 839 -15.75 21.81 40.43
N ASP A 840 -15.08 20.70 40.16
CA ASP A 840 -14.11 20.06 41.08
C ASP A 840 -12.63 19.98 40.60
N PRO A 841 -11.97 21.09 40.20
CA PRO A 841 -10.49 21.10 40.29
C PRO A 841 -9.86 22.23 41.13
N ALA A 842 -10.43 23.44 41.19
CA ALA A 842 -9.74 24.60 41.79
C ALA A 842 -10.20 24.95 43.22
N ARG A 843 -11.42 24.58 43.61
CA ARG A 843 -12.02 24.99 44.90
C ARG A 843 -11.67 24.06 46.07
N ALA A 844 -11.47 22.77 45.79
CA ALA A 844 -11.04 21.77 46.78
C ALA A 844 -9.64 22.09 47.38
N ALA A 845 -8.73 22.62 46.56
CA ALA A 845 -7.40 23.02 47.00
C ALA A 845 -7.36 24.38 47.71
N ALA A 846 -8.22 25.33 47.32
CA ALA A 846 -8.15 26.72 47.81
C ALA A 846 -8.98 27.01 49.08
N THR A 847 -10.00 26.21 49.41
CA THR A 847 -10.96 26.56 50.49
C THR A 847 -10.98 25.60 51.68
N GLY A 848 -10.24 24.48 51.64
CA GLY A 848 -10.15 23.52 52.75
C GLY A 848 -11.49 22.88 53.17
N ARG A 849 -12.59 23.14 52.46
CA ARG A 849 -13.91 22.54 52.69
C ARG A 849 -14.21 21.53 51.60
N ALA A 850 -14.17 20.26 51.98
CA ALA A 850 -14.54 19.13 51.14
C ALA A 850 -16.07 19.03 51.01
N THR A 851 -16.68 19.77 50.09
CA THR A 851 -18.09 19.55 49.73
C THR A 851 -18.33 19.90 48.25
N GLY A 852 -17.73 19.14 47.35
CA GLY A 852 -18.29 19.00 45.99
C GLY A 852 -19.61 18.22 46.02
N PRO A 853 -20.47 18.35 44.99
CA PRO A 853 -21.71 17.57 44.91
C PRO A 853 -21.41 16.06 44.90
N ARG A 854 -22.17 15.28 45.68
CA ARG A 854 -22.00 13.81 45.78
C ARG A 854 -22.14 13.16 44.40
N ARG A 855 -21.52 12.00 44.18
CA ARG A 855 -21.66 11.25 42.92
C ARG A 855 -23.13 10.85 42.70
N PHE A 856 -23.71 11.26 41.57
CA PHE A 856 -25.04 10.83 41.17
C PHE A 856 -24.99 9.36 40.73
N LYS A 857 -25.78 8.49 41.36
CA LYS A 857 -26.00 7.11 40.91
C LYS A 857 -27.40 7.05 40.32
N ALA A 858 -27.50 6.92 39.00
CA ALA A 858 -28.78 6.69 38.34
C ALA A 858 -29.29 5.29 38.73
N GLN A 859 -30.28 5.23 39.63
CA GLN A 859 -30.86 3.96 40.12
C GLN A 859 -32.13 3.55 39.34
N SER A 860 -32.80 4.50 38.67
CA SER A 860 -33.94 4.32 37.75
C SER A 860 -34.15 5.63 36.94
N GLU A 861 -35.27 5.78 36.21
CA GLU A 861 -35.61 6.80 35.20
C GLU A 861 -35.39 8.30 35.60
N GLY A 862 -34.15 8.73 35.82
CA GLY A 862 -33.77 10.14 36.09
C GLY A 862 -34.30 10.71 37.42
N ASP A 863 -34.95 9.92 38.26
CA ASP A 863 -35.49 10.38 39.55
C ASP A 863 -34.38 10.86 40.48
N GLY A 864 -34.57 12.05 41.06
CA GLY A 864 -33.60 12.72 41.93
C GLY A 864 -32.49 13.51 41.22
N PHE A 865 -32.46 13.54 39.87
CA PHE A 865 -31.48 14.35 39.14
C PHE A 865 -31.69 15.85 39.37
N GLU A 866 -32.93 16.33 39.37
CA GLU A 866 -33.23 17.76 39.57
C GLU A 866 -32.77 18.23 40.95
N ASP A 867 -33.10 17.50 42.02
CA ASP A 867 -32.64 17.81 43.39
C ASP A 867 -31.12 17.83 43.49
N TRP A 868 -30.46 16.83 42.88
CA TRP A 868 -29.01 16.77 42.80
C TRP A 868 -28.42 17.95 42.01
N PHE A 869 -29.05 18.31 40.90
CA PHE A 869 -28.64 19.42 40.04
C PHE A 869 -28.79 20.76 40.75
N HIS A 870 -29.89 20.97 41.47
CA HIS A 870 -30.08 22.14 42.34
C HIS A 870 -28.97 22.26 43.39
N GLN A 871 -28.57 21.15 44.02
CA GLN A 871 -27.46 21.12 44.97
C GLN A 871 -26.13 21.46 44.29
N ALA A 872 -25.87 20.90 43.11
CA ALA A 872 -24.66 21.16 42.33
C ALA A 872 -24.57 22.64 41.90
N VAL A 873 -25.66 23.23 41.41
CA VAL A 873 -25.69 24.65 41.01
C VAL A 873 -25.48 25.58 42.21
N ARG A 874 -26.06 25.27 43.38
CA ARG A 874 -25.81 26.05 44.61
C ARG A 874 -24.34 26.04 45.03
N SER A 875 -23.61 24.96 44.72
CA SER A 875 -22.19 24.86 45.06
C SER A 875 -21.27 25.75 44.21
N LEU A 876 -21.76 26.32 43.11
CA LEU A 876 -20.98 27.22 42.24
C LEU A 876 -20.73 28.61 42.83
N GLY A 877 -21.49 29.02 43.86
CA GLY A 877 -21.43 30.38 44.40
C GLY A 877 -21.87 31.42 43.36
N ASP A 878 -21.04 32.43 43.12
CA ASP A 878 -21.32 33.52 42.17
C ASP A 878 -21.06 33.16 40.70
N ARG A 879 -20.42 32.00 40.45
CA ARG A 879 -20.15 31.54 39.08
C ARG A 879 -21.41 30.99 38.42
N ARG A 880 -21.55 31.24 37.12
CA ARG A 880 -22.66 30.70 36.31
C ARG A 880 -22.27 29.38 35.66
N LEU A 881 -23.21 28.46 35.46
CA LEU A 881 -22.98 27.19 34.78
C LEU A 881 -23.32 27.31 33.29
N VAL A 882 -22.40 26.94 32.40
CA VAL A 882 -22.66 26.85 30.95
C VAL A 882 -22.62 25.39 30.54
N ILE A 883 -23.77 24.84 30.13
CA ILE A 883 -23.91 23.46 29.68
C ILE A 883 -23.94 23.44 28.16
N MET A 884 -22.89 22.88 27.56
CA MET A 884 -22.74 22.73 26.13
C MET A 884 -23.09 21.30 25.73
N ILE A 885 -24.04 21.12 24.81
CA ILE A 885 -24.48 19.81 24.33
C ILE A 885 -24.22 19.72 22.82
N ASP A 886 -23.42 18.74 22.41
CA ASP A 886 -23.13 18.47 21.00
C ASP A 886 -24.06 17.39 20.42
N GLU A 887 -24.40 17.53 19.14
CA GLU A 887 -25.28 16.62 18.37
C GLU A 887 -26.61 16.28 19.06
N LEU A 888 -27.37 17.28 19.56
CA LEU A 888 -28.64 17.03 20.27
C LEU A 888 -29.70 16.33 19.41
N ASN A 889 -29.68 16.55 18.08
CA ASN A 889 -30.60 15.89 17.15
C ASN A 889 -30.50 14.34 17.18
N VAL A 890 -29.41 13.78 17.72
CA VAL A 890 -29.27 12.33 17.94
C VAL A 890 -30.36 11.77 18.88
N LEU A 891 -30.90 12.60 19.78
CA LEU A 891 -32.02 12.19 20.64
C LEU A 891 -33.24 11.79 19.80
N ASP A 892 -33.67 12.61 18.85
CA ASP A 892 -34.85 12.29 18.03
C ASP A 892 -34.55 11.23 16.95
N GLU A 893 -33.28 11.04 16.58
CA GLU A 893 -32.89 10.08 15.54
C GLU A 893 -32.76 8.64 16.07
N LEU A 894 -32.26 8.45 17.30
CA LEU A 894 -31.90 7.12 17.81
C LEU A 894 -32.69 6.67 19.04
N TRP A 895 -33.39 7.57 19.74
CA TRP A 895 -34.08 7.23 20.99
C TRP A 895 -35.56 6.91 20.75
N GLU A 896 -36.14 6.16 21.69
CA GLU A 896 -37.58 5.90 21.67
C GLU A 896 -38.35 7.23 21.90
N PRO A 897 -39.41 7.54 21.13
CA PRO A 897 -40.03 8.87 21.17
C PRO A 897 -40.52 9.30 22.56
N ARG A 898 -41.01 8.38 23.40
CA ARG A 898 -41.49 8.71 24.75
C ARG A 898 -40.32 9.02 25.68
N GLU A 899 -39.24 8.24 25.60
CA GLU A 899 -38.00 8.54 26.34
C GLU A 899 -37.38 9.88 25.92
N CYS A 900 -37.32 10.18 24.62
CA CYS A 900 -36.85 11.46 24.11
C CYS A 900 -37.69 12.62 24.65
N GLN A 901 -39.02 12.52 24.56
CA GLN A 901 -39.93 13.55 25.06
C GLN A 901 -39.76 13.80 26.56
N ARG A 902 -39.57 12.75 27.36
CA ARG A 902 -39.30 12.89 28.80
C ARG A 902 -37.97 13.60 29.05
N ALA A 903 -36.91 13.15 28.38
CA ALA A 903 -35.58 13.72 28.53
C ALA A 903 -35.55 15.21 28.15
N VAL A 904 -36.15 15.56 27.01
CA VAL A 904 -36.22 16.94 26.54
C VAL A 904 -37.13 17.79 27.42
N ARG A 905 -38.26 17.26 27.90
CA ARG A 905 -39.14 18.00 28.83
C ARG A 905 -38.38 18.38 30.10
N ARG A 906 -37.57 17.47 30.65
CA ARG A 906 -36.69 17.75 31.79
C ARG A 906 -35.60 18.75 31.44
N LEU A 907 -34.90 18.61 30.32
CA LEU A 907 -33.91 19.60 29.85
C LEU A 907 -34.52 20.99 29.70
N LYS A 908 -35.74 21.08 29.16
CA LYS A 908 -36.49 22.33 29.04
C LYS A 908 -36.79 22.92 30.41
N GLY A 909 -37.21 22.10 31.38
CA GLY A 909 -37.37 22.52 32.77
C GLY A 909 -36.09 23.11 33.37
N LEU A 910 -34.93 22.53 33.09
CA LEU A 910 -33.63 23.06 33.55
C LEU A 910 -33.27 24.39 32.87
N VAL A 911 -33.57 24.53 31.57
CA VAL A 911 -33.34 25.78 30.82
C VAL A 911 -34.21 26.91 31.35
N GLU A 912 -35.50 26.64 31.61
CA GLU A 912 -36.47 27.65 32.04
C GLU A 912 -36.39 27.95 33.54
N GLY A 913 -36.03 26.97 34.37
CA GLY A 913 -36.06 27.06 35.83
C GLY A 913 -34.85 27.72 36.49
N HIS A 914 -33.77 28.00 35.75
CA HIS A 914 -32.51 28.44 36.35
C HIS A 914 -31.90 29.68 35.68
N SER A 915 -31.97 30.84 36.36
CA SER A 915 -31.37 32.09 35.89
C SER A 915 -29.83 32.07 35.83
N ASN A 916 -29.18 31.18 36.60
CA ASN A 916 -27.72 31.08 36.71
C ASN A 916 -27.12 29.96 35.84
N VAL A 917 -27.95 29.29 35.03
CA VAL A 917 -27.51 28.25 34.09
C VAL A 917 -27.76 28.76 32.66
N ARG A 918 -26.82 28.47 31.77
CA ARG A 918 -26.91 28.77 30.34
C ARG A 918 -26.63 27.50 29.54
N PHE A 919 -27.28 27.36 28.40
CA PHE A 919 -27.13 26.20 27.53
C PHE A 919 -26.64 26.63 26.15
N VAL A 920 -25.70 25.88 25.58
CA VAL A 920 -25.28 26.00 24.18
C VAL A 920 -25.45 24.65 23.53
N VAL A 921 -26.35 24.54 22.57
CA VAL A 921 -26.73 23.27 21.95
C VAL A 921 -26.36 23.29 20.47
N CYS A 922 -25.65 22.27 20.01
CA CYS A 922 -25.35 22.09 18.59
C CYS A 922 -26.33 21.13 17.92
N VAL A 923 -26.82 21.50 16.74
CA VAL A 923 -27.65 20.64 15.88
C VAL A 923 -27.22 20.74 14.41
N GLN A 924 -27.61 19.73 13.61
CA GLN A 924 -27.41 19.76 12.16
C GLN A 924 -28.31 20.82 11.50
N GLU A 925 -27.80 21.47 10.44
CA GLU A 925 -28.54 22.53 9.71
C GLU A 925 -29.85 22.02 9.10
N SER A 926 -29.87 20.81 8.52
CA SER A 926 -31.07 20.19 7.97
C SER A 926 -32.15 19.97 9.04
N TYR A 927 -31.73 19.54 10.22
CA TYR A 927 -32.61 19.38 11.37
C TYR A 927 -33.15 20.74 11.81
N PHE A 928 -32.28 21.76 11.96
CA PHE A 928 -32.67 23.11 12.36
C PHE A 928 -33.66 23.76 11.37
N ARG A 929 -33.43 23.64 10.05
CA ARG A 929 -34.29 24.25 9.02
C ARG A 929 -35.70 23.64 8.97
N THR A 930 -35.86 22.38 9.36
CA THR A 930 -37.16 21.69 9.39
C THR A 930 -37.92 21.89 10.71
N LEU A 931 -37.30 22.53 11.72
CA LEU A 931 -37.93 22.80 13.01
C LEU A 931 -39.33 23.42 12.94
N PRO A 932 -39.64 24.39 12.06
CA PRO A 932 -40.98 25.00 12.01
C PRO A 932 -42.08 24.03 11.55
N GLN A 933 -41.71 23.01 10.77
CA GLN A 933 -42.65 22.06 10.15
C GLN A 933 -42.85 20.79 10.99
N ARG A 934 -41.95 20.53 11.94
CA ARG A 934 -41.99 19.35 12.81
C ARG A 934 -43.00 19.49 13.94
N ASP A 935 -43.63 18.37 14.28
CA ASP A 935 -44.59 18.26 15.37
C ASP A 935 -43.85 18.09 16.72
N PRO A 936 -43.98 19.04 17.68
CA PRO A 936 -43.36 18.94 18.99
C PRO A 936 -43.85 17.75 19.84
N THR A 937 -45.00 17.16 19.49
CA THR A 937 -45.57 15.98 20.16
C THR A 937 -44.97 14.66 19.66
N VAL A 938 -44.18 14.71 18.59
CA VAL A 938 -43.46 13.55 18.03
C VAL A 938 -41.96 13.74 18.27
N ASP A 939 -41.41 14.88 17.85
CA ASP A 939 -40.00 15.23 18.00
C ASP A 939 -39.79 16.07 19.27
N GLY A 940 -39.39 15.41 20.37
CA GLY A 940 -39.25 16.03 21.68
C GLY A 940 -38.35 17.27 21.67
N SER A 941 -37.20 17.20 20.98
CA SER A 941 -36.19 18.28 20.96
C SER A 941 -36.69 19.58 20.32
N VAL A 942 -37.70 19.52 19.45
CA VAL A 942 -38.27 20.70 18.77
C VAL A 942 -38.84 21.69 19.78
N ALA A 943 -39.50 21.19 20.83
CA ALA A 943 -40.10 22.03 21.87
C ALA A 943 -39.05 22.83 22.67
N LEU A 944 -37.83 22.30 22.79
CA LEU A 944 -36.70 22.94 23.43
C LEU A 944 -35.98 23.90 22.47
N LEU A 945 -35.65 23.44 21.27
CA LEU A 945 -34.85 24.22 20.32
C LEU A 945 -35.55 25.50 19.85
N ARG A 946 -36.89 25.50 19.79
CA ARG A 946 -37.68 26.69 19.43
C ARG A 946 -37.61 27.82 20.46
N THR A 947 -37.19 27.56 21.71
CA THR A 947 -37.06 28.60 22.74
C THR A 947 -35.70 29.30 22.71
N GLY A 948 -34.72 28.73 22.01
CA GLY A 948 -33.35 29.21 21.96
C GLY A 948 -33.05 30.18 20.82
N ILE A 949 -31.97 30.93 20.98
CA ILE A 949 -31.49 31.91 20.00
C ILE A 949 -30.51 31.22 19.07
N ALA A 950 -30.75 31.31 17.77
CA ALA A 950 -29.98 30.57 16.79
C ALA A 950 -28.72 31.32 16.30
N VAL A 951 -27.59 30.62 16.27
CA VAL A 951 -26.31 31.08 15.71
C VAL A 951 -25.88 30.09 14.63
N GLY A 952 -25.87 30.54 13.37
CA GLY A 952 -25.50 29.71 12.23
C GLY A 952 -24.00 29.76 11.93
N LEU A 953 -23.39 28.59 11.69
CA LEU A 953 -22.01 28.47 11.21
C LEU A 953 -21.99 28.21 9.70
N GLY A 954 -21.47 29.18 8.94
CA GLY A 954 -21.26 29.11 7.49
C GLY A 954 -19.83 28.72 7.11
N PHE A 955 -19.45 28.84 5.84
CA PHE A 955 -18.06 28.64 5.40
C PHE A 955 -17.19 29.81 5.88
N LEU A 956 -15.86 29.62 5.97
CA LEU A 956 -14.96 30.71 6.30
C LEU A 956 -14.89 31.71 5.15
N ASP A 957 -14.75 32.99 5.47
CA ASP A 957 -14.42 33.99 4.47
C ASP A 957 -13.01 33.77 3.90
N THR A 958 -12.69 34.46 2.80
CA THR A 958 -11.39 34.33 2.13
C THR A 958 -10.24 34.64 3.06
N ARG A 959 -10.34 35.70 3.87
CA ARG A 959 -9.28 36.14 4.78
C ARG A 959 -9.01 35.10 5.86
N ALA A 960 -10.06 34.58 6.49
CA ALA A 960 -9.96 33.54 7.50
C ALA A 960 -9.42 32.22 6.92
N SER A 961 -9.79 31.89 5.68
CA SER A 961 -9.26 30.73 4.97
C SER A 961 -7.76 30.87 4.73
N GLU A 962 -7.31 32.04 4.25
CA GLU A 962 -5.90 32.34 4.06
C GLU A 962 -5.10 32.29 5.35
N GLN A 963 -5.66 32.84 6.44
CA GLN A 963 -5.04 32.77 7.77
C GLN A 963 -4.89 31.32 8.24
N LEU A 964 -5.93 30.50 8.08
CA LEU A 964 -5.91 29.09 8.44
C LEU A 964 -4.88 28.30 7.63
N ILE A 965 -4.63 28.66 6.37
CA ILE A 965 -3.67 28.00 5.47
C ILE A 965 -2.22 28.44 5.76
N ARG A 966 -1.99 29.73 6.06
CA ARG A 966 -0.64 30.30 6.14
C ARG A 966 -0.05 30.30 7.54
N GLU A 967 -0.82 30.76 8.53
CA GLU A 967 -0.28 31.06 9.86
C GLU A 967 0.26 29.82 10.60
N PRO A 968 -0.41 28.64 10.59
CA PRO A 968 0.03 27.51 11.41
C PRO A 968 1.45 26.99 11.12
N MET A 969 1.92 27.15 9.87
CA MET A 969 3.22 26.66 9.41
C MET A 969 4.09 27.77 8.83
N GLY A 970 3.73 29.05 9.01
CA GLY A 970 4.39 30.18 8.35
C GLY A 970 5.88 30.35 8.69
N GLU A 971 6.31 29.87 9.85
CA GLU A 971 7.73 29.86 10.25
C GLU A 971 8.54 28.74 9.57
N ALA A 972 7.87 27.65 9.16
CA ALA A 972 8.50 26.43 8.64
C ALA A 972 8.36 26.25 7.12
N LEU A 973 7.23 26.69 6.54
CA LEU A 973 6.84 26.49 5.15
C LEU A 973 6.35 27.79 4.53
N ARG A 974 6.70 28.03 3.25
CA ARG A 974 6.22 29.16 2.45
C ARG A 974 5.19 28.68 1.43
N PHE A 975 4.04 29.34 1.43
CA PHE A 975 2.92 29.10 0.51
C PHE A 975 2.84 30.23 -0.52
N THR A 976 2.75 29.89 -1.80
CA THR A 976 2.56 30.86 -2.89
C THR A 976 1.12 31.39 -2.90
N ASP A 977 0.91 32.62 -3.41
CA ASP A 977 -0.41 33.25 -3.40
C ASP A 977 -1.42 32.49 -4.28
N ASP A 978 -0.98 32.02 -5.45
CA ASP A 978 -1.80 31.20 -6.35
C ASP A 978 -2.23 29.89 -5.69
N LEU A 979 -1.34 29.25 -4.92
CA LEU A 979 -1.65 28.04 -4.17
C LEU A 979 -2.74 28.29 -3.14
N VAL A 980 -2.62 29.35 -2.34
CA VAL A 980 -3.60 29.67 -1.29
C VAL A 980 -4.95 30.07 -1.91
N GLY A 981 -4.92 30.83 -3.00
CA GLY A 981 -6.11 31.13 -3.79
C GLY A 981 -6.78 29.87 -4.33
N ARG A 982 -6.01 28.92 -4.85
CA ARG A 982 -6.52 27.64 -5.37
C ARG A 982 -7.13 26.76 -4.29
N ILE A 983 -6.50 26.63 -3.11
CA ILE A 983 -7.05 25.87 -1.97
C ILE A 983 -8.34 26.52 -1.48
N THR A 984 -8.35 27.84 -1.31
CA THR A 984 -9.54 28.58 -0.88
C THR A 984 -10.69 28.40 -1.86
N TYR A 985 -10.41 28.42 -3.16
CA TYR A 985 -11.40 28.15 -4.21
C TYR A 985 -11.93 26.72 -4.16
N LEU A 986 -11.04 25.71 -4.19
CA LEU A 986 -11.42 24.29 -4.24
C LEU A 986 -12.27 23.87 -3.03
N THR A 987 -11.97 24.42 -1.87
CA THR A 987 -12.68 24.14 -0.61
C THR A 987 -13.84 25.10 -0.34
N SER A 988 -13.93 26.21 -1.08
CA SER A 988 -14.85 27.32 -0.82
C SER A 988 -14.79 27.87 0.61
N GLY A 989 -13.64 27.75 1.28
CA GLY A 989 -13.50 28.17 2.68
C GLY A 989 -14.04 27.17 3.71
N HIS A 990 -14.35 25.93 3.30
CA HIS A 990 -14.84 24.92 4.23
C HIS A 990 -13.69 24.38 5.13
N PRO A 991 -13.76 24.54 6.47
CA PRO A 991 -12.65 24.23 7.38
C PRO A 991 -12.14 22.80 7.27
N TYR A 992 -13.04 21.80 7.25
CA TYR A 992 -12.65 20.39 7.14
C TYR A 992 -11.83 20.10 5.87
N TYR A 993 -12.27 20.56 4.70
CA TYR A 993 -11.54 20.33 3.46
C TYR A 993 -10.21 21.10 3.41
N ILE A 994 -10.15 22.31 3.99
CA ILE A 994 -8.88 23.02 4.18
C ILE A 994 -7.94 22.18 5.03
N HIS A 995 -8.38 21.70 6.20
CA HIS A 995 -7.56 20.88 7.07
C HIS A 995 -7.11 19.57 6.39
N THR A 996 -7.98 18.89 5.65
CA THR A 996 -7.61 17.64 4.99
C THR A 996 -6.59 17.85 3.88
N LEU A 997 -6.83 18.80 2.95
CA LEU A 997 -5.87 19.10 1.88
C LEU A 997 -4.53 19.57 2.46
N MET A 998 -4.57 20.43 3.48
CA MET A 998 -3.36 20.92 4.12
C MET A 998 -2.64 19.84 4.92
N HIS A 999 -3.36 18.89 5.52
CA HIS A 999 -2.75 17.74 6.18
C HIS A 999 -1.91 16.94 5.18
N ASP A 1000 -2.47 16.59 4.03
CA ASP A 1000 -1.75 15.81 3.03
C ASP A 1000 -0.60 16.62 2.40
N LEU A 1001 -0.85 17.89 2.07
CA LEU A 1001 0.11 18.79 1.45
C LEU A 1001 1.31 19.09 2.35
N VAL A 1002 1.07 19.42 3.63
CA VAL A 1002 2.13 19.66 4.61
C VAL A 1002 2.85 18.35 4.95
N GLY A 1003 2.12 17.25 5.12
CA GLY A 1003 2.71 15.93 5.38
C GLY A 1003 3.71 15.54 4.29
N ARG A 1004 3.32 15.71 3.02
CA ARG A 1004 4.18 15.46 1.86
C ARG A 1004 5.37 16.42 1.81
N ALA A 1005 5.16 17.72 2.02
CA ALA A 1005 6.24 18.70 2.02
C ALA A 1005 7.30 18.43 3.10
N LEU A 1006 6.84 18.01 4.30
CA LEU A 1006 7.71 17.63 5.41
C LEU A 1006 8.49 16.34 5.11
N HIS A 1007 7.84 15.35 4.49
CA HIS A 1007 8.49 14.11 4.06
C HIS A 1007 9.59 14.36 3.00
N GLU A 1008 9.26 15.19 2.00
CA GLU A 1008 10.18 15.58 0.92
C GLU A 1008 11.19 16.65 1.34
N LYS A 1009 11.12 17.16 2.59
CA LYS A 1009 11.96 18.24 3.16
C LYS A 1009 11.96 19.53 2.34
N ARG A 1010 10.84 19.87 1.71
CA ARG A 1010 10.67 21.10 0.95
C ARG A 1010 10.25 22.25 1.87
N ARG A 1011 10.73 23.45 1.58
CA ARG A 1011 10.34 24.70 2.29
C ARG A 1011 9.32 25.55 1.52
N ILE A 1012 9.15 25.30 0.23
CA ILE A 1012 8.24 26.05 -0.65
C ILE A 1012 7.26 25.07 -1.27
N ILE A 1013 5.98 25.41 -1.21
CA ILE A 1013 4.91 24.61 -1.79
C ILE A 1013 4.30 25.36 -2.98
N THR A 1014 4.30 24.71 -4.15
CA THR A 1014 3.77 25.19 -5.43
C THR A 1014 2.44 24.51 -5.79
N LEU A 1015 1.78 25.01 -6.85
CA LEU A 1015 0.55 24.43 -7.39
C LEU A 1015 0.70 22.97 -7.82
N ASP A 1016 1.84 22.58 -8.42
CA ASP A 1016 2.06 21.19 -8.85
C ASP A 1016 1.92 20.18 -7.70
N HIS A 1017 2.38 20.55 -6.50
CA HIS A 1017 2.22 19.70 -5.32
C HIS A 1017 0.75 19.58 -4.90
N LEU A 1018 -0.01 20.68 -5.01
CA LEU A 1018 -1.45 20.66 -4.75
C LEU A 1018 -2.18 19.79 -5.76
N ASP A 1019 -1.85 19.87 -7.05
CA ASP A 1019 -2.50 19.06 -8.09
C ASP A 1019 -2.27 17.57 -7.86
N ALA A 1020 -1.07 17.18 -7.42
CA ALA A 1020 -0.79 15.81 -7.01
C ALA A 1020 -1.65 15.38 -5.81
N VAL A 1021 -1.73 16.21 -4.75
CA VAL A 1021 -2.56 15.92 -3.57
C VAL A 1021 -4.04 15.86 -3.92
N VAL A 1022 -4.53 16.74 -4.79
CA VAL A 1022 -5.91 16.76 -5.26
C VAL A 1022 -6.19 15.49 -6.07
N ALA A 1023 -5.32 15.10 -7.01
CA ALA A 1023 -5.47 13.86 -7.76
C ALA A 1023 -5.52 12.63 -6.85
N ASP A 1024 -4.72 12.61 -5.77
CA ASP A 1024 -4.71 11.54 -4.78
C ASP A 1024 -5.99 11.54 -3.94
N SER A 1025 -6.43 12.71 -3.47
CA SER A 1025 -7.69 12.90 -2.73
C SER A 1025 -8.91 12.48 -3.55
N LEU A 1026 -8.92 12.77 -4.85
CA LEU A 1026 -10.00 12.38 -5.75
C LEU A 1026 -10.04 10.85 -5.94
N ARG A 1027 -8.89 10.16 -6.04
CA ARG A 1027 -8.83 8.68 -6.09
C ARG A 1027 -9.44 8.01 -4.85
N HIS A 1028 -9.25 8.60 -3.67
CA HIS A 1028 -9.77 8.08 -2.40
C HIS A 1028 -11.09 8.75 -1.96
N GLY A 1029 -11.77 9.46 -2.88
CA GLY A 1029 -12.85 10.39 -2.56
C GLY A 1029 -14.09 9.86 -1.83
N PRO A 1030 -14.48 8.57 -1.87
CA PRO A 1030 -15.60 8.08 -1.06
C PRO A 1030 -15.47 8.36 0.44
N HIS A 1031 -14.24 8.37 0.98
CA HIS A 1031 -14.00 8.67 2.39
C HIS A 1031 -14.01 10.17 2.68
N LEU A 1032 -13.53 10.99 1.73
CA LEU A 1032 -13.43 12.45 1.86
C LEU A 1032 -14.81 13.14 1.78
N PHE A 1033 -15.69 12.62 0.93
CA PHE A 1033 -17.02 13.22 0.68
C PHE A 1033 -18.16 12.46 1.34
N HIS A 1034 -17.87 11.55 2.28
CA HIS A 1034 -18.86 10.69 2.92
C HIS A 1034 -20.11 11.45 3.40
N ASP A 1035 -19.93 12.65 3.97
CA ASP A 1035 -21.04 13.47 4.47
C ASP A 1035 -21.97 13.96 3.36
N PHE A 1036 -21.45 14.26 2.17
CA PHE A 1036 -22.26 14.60 1.00
C PHE A 1036 -22.86 13.34 0.35
N LEU A 1037 -22.10 12.25 0.28
CA LEU A 1037 -22.54 10.98 -0.31
C LEU A 1037 -23.70 10.33 0.46
N ARG A 1038 -23.81 10.58 1.77
CA ARG A 1038 -24.96 10.14 2.58
C ARG A 1038 -26.30 10.63 2.03
N HIS A 1039 -26.30 11.79 1.37
CA HIS A 1039 -27.48 12.42 0.77
C HIS A 1039 -27.66 12.07 -0.72
N GLU A 1040 -26.77 11.26 -1.30
CA GLU A 1040 -26.78 10.81 -2.69
C GLU A 1040 -27.69 9.59 -2.91
N ARG A 1041 -28.95 9.64 -2.46
CA ARG A 1041 -29.93 8.55 -2.60
C ARG A 1041 -31.04 8.90 -3.59
N GLY A 1042 -31.56 7.88 -4.29
CA GLY A 1042 -32.66 8.03 -5.24
C GLY A 1042 -32.37 9.08 -6.32
N ALA A 1043 -33.27 10.06 -6.48
CA ALA A 1043 -33.16 11.12 -7.48
C ALA A 1043 -32.02 12.13 -7.24
N ALA A 1044 -31.44 12.18 -6.03
CA ALA A 1044 -30.33 13.10 -5.71
C ALA A 1044 -29.05 12.75 -6.46
N ARG A 1045 -28.77 11.45 -6.64
CA ARG A 1045 -27.59 10.95 -7.34
C ARG A 1045 -27.48 11.44 -8.80
N PRO A 1046 -28.47 11.16 -9.68
CA PRO A 1046 -28.43 11.65 -11.05
C PRO A 1046 -28.52 13.18 -11.16
N ALA A 1047 -29.16 13.87 -10.19
CA ALA A 1047 -29.20 15.32 -10.15
C ALA A 1047 -27.83 15.95 -9.84
N LEU A 1048 -27.07 15.40 -8.88
CA LEU A 1048 -25.71 15.84 -8.55
C LEU A 1048 -24.74 15.64 -9.71
N ALA A 1049 -24.79 14.48 -10.38
CA ALA A 1049 -23.96 14.22 -11.55
C ALA A 1049 -24.29 15.17 -12.72
N ALA A 1050 -25.58 15.45 -12.94
CA ALA A 1050 -26.01 16.38 -13.98
C ALA A 1050 -25.59 17.82 -13.67
N LEU A 1051 -25.73 18.26 -12.41
CA LEU A 1051 -25.27 19.57 -11.95
C LEU A 1051 -23.75 19.71 -12.10
N ALA A 1052 -22.97 18.72 -11.65
CA ALA A 1052 -21.52 18.73 -11.74
C ALA A 1052 -21.01 18.78 -13.20
N HIS A 1053 -21.71 18.08 -14.10
CA HIS A 1053 -21.42 18.10 -15.54
C HIS A 1053 -21.77 19.46 -16.16
N ALA A 1054 -22.98 19.98 -15.92
CA ALA A 1054 -23.44 21.24 -16.47
C ALA A 1054 -22.62 22.45 -15.96
N SER A 1055 -22.14 22.41 -14.73
CA SER A 1055 -21.35 23.49 -14.13
C SER A 1055 -19.93 23.62 -14.75
N GLY A 1056 -19.45 22.58 -15.43
CA GLY A 1056 -18.12 22.55 -16.05
C GLY A 1056 -16.94 22.71 -15.07
N PRO A 1057 -15.69 22.73 -15.57
CA PRO A 1057 -14.48 22.87 -14.75
C PRO A 1057 -14.41 24.21 -13.99
N GLU A 1058 -15.22 25.19 -14.38
CA GLU A 1058 -15.32 26.49 -13.73
C GLU A 1058 -16.34 26.55 -12.59
N HIS A 1059 -17.08 25.46 -12.32
CA HIS A 1059 -18.01 25.34 -11.19
C HIS A 1059 -19.08 26.46 -11.15
N ARG A 1060 -19.46 27.00 -12.32
CA ARG A 1060 -20.42 28.12 -12.40
C ARG A 1060 -21.81 27.67 -11.98
N GLY A 1061 -22.58 28.60 -11.41
CA GLY A 1061 -24.00 28.39 -11.16
C GLY A 1061 -24.78 28.24 -12.46
N VAL A 1062 -25.59 27.20 -12.57
CA VAL A 1062 -26.33 26.84 -13.77
C VAL A 1062 -27.83 26.83 -13.53
N THR A 1063 -28.60 27.20 -14.55
CA THR A 1063 -30.07 27.14 -14.50
C THR A 1063 -30.55 25.71 -14.63
N LEU A 1064 -31.78 25.46 -14.17
CA LEU A 1064 -32.42 24.14 -14.29
C LEU A 1064 -32.47 23.66 -15.75
N ASP A 1065 -32.68 24.57 -16.71
CA ASP A 1065 -32.67 24.27 -18.14
C ASP A 1065 -31.29 23.81 -18.64
N ALA A 1066 -30.20 24.36 -18.11
CA ALA A 1066 -28.86 23.93 -18.46
C ALA A 1066 -28.57 22.51 -17.95
N ILE A 1067 -29.05 22.17 -16.75
CA ILE A 1067 -28.96 20.82 -16.18
C ILE A 1067 -29.80 19.83 -17.02
N ALA A 1068 -31.00 20.23 -17.43
CA ALA A 1068 -31.87 19.44 -18.30
C ALA A 1068 -31.26 19.22 -19.70
N ARG A 1069 -30.64 20.26 -20.29
CA ARG A 1069 -29.88 20.14 -21.56
C ARG A 1069 -28.73 19.14 -21.43
N ALA A 1070 -27.91 19.26 -20.39
CA ALA A 1070 -26.77 18.37 -20.16
C ALA A 1070 -27.17 16.88 -20.08
N ARG A 1071 -28.38 16.58 -19.57
CA ARG A 1071 -28.94 15.22 -19.59
C ARG A 1071 -29.40 14.79 -20.98
N ARG A 1072 -30.09 15.67 -21.71
CA ARG A 1072 -30.54 15.39 -23.10
C ARG A 1072 -29.37 15.08 -24.02
N ASP A 1073 -28.28 15.84 -23.91
CA ASP A 1073 -27.08 15.66 -24.73
C ASP A 1073 -26.40 14.29 -24.52
N ARG A 1074 -26.73 13.60 -23.41
CA ARG A 1074 -26.26 12.25 -23.08
C ARG A 1074 -27.31 11.16 -23.30
N GLY A 1075 -28.44 11.48 -23.93
CA GLY A 1075 -29.53 10.54 -24.17
C GLY A 1075 -30.36 10.18 -22.93
N LEU A 1076 -30.25 10.95 -21.84
CA LEU A 1076 -31.00 10.72 -20.59
C LEU A 1076 -32.27 11.58 -20.56
N ARG A 1077 -33.34 11.07 -19.92
CA ARG A 1077 -34.59 11.82 -19.78
C ARG A 1077 -34.41 13.06 -18.88
N PRO A 1078 -34.81 14.26 -19.33
CA PRO A 1078 -34.79 15.48 -18.53
C PRO A 1078 -36.08 15.59 -17.70
N ASN A 1079 -36.19 14.84 -16.59
CA ASN A 1079 -37.29 15.05 -15.66
C ASN A 1079 -37.02 16.30 -14.81
N THR A 1080 -37.33 17.47 -15.36
CA THR A 1080 -37.07 18.78 -14.77
C THR A 1080 -37.65 18.93 -13.36
N HIS A 1081 -38.86 18.41 -13.13
CA HIS A 1081 -39.52 18.47 -11.83
C HIS A 1081 -38.80 17.63 -10.76
N ALA A 1082 -38.46 16.38 -11.08
CA ALA A 1082 -37.73 15.50 -10.16
C ALA A 1082 -36.31 16.04 -9.86
N ILE A 1083 -35.64 16.62 -10.86
CA ILE A 1083 -34.33 17.26 -10.69
C ILE A 1083 -34.46 18.47 -9.76
N GLU A 1084 -35.46 19.32 -9.96
CA GLU A 1084 -35.66 20.50 -9.12
C GLU A 1084 -35.95 20.11 -7.67
N GLN A 1085 -36.82 19.12 -7.44
CA GLN A 1085 -37.10 18.60 -6.10
C GLN A 1085 -35.84 18.04 -5.43
N ALA A 1086 -35.05 17.25 -6.15
CA ALA A 1086 -33.79 16.70 -5.64
C ALA A 1086 -32.78 17.81 -5.30
N LEU A 1087 -32.64 18.83 -6.15
CA LEU A 1087 -31.74 19.97 -5.92
C LEU A 1087 -32.21 20.87 -4.76
N ARG A 1088 -33.52 21.02 -4.56
CA ARG A 1088 -34.09 21.71 -3.38
C ARG A 1088 -33.76 20.93 -2.11
N ALA A 1089 -33.98 19.62 -2.08
CA ALA A 1089 -33.61 18.78 -0.93
C ALA A 1089 -32.10 18.84 -0.63
N LEU A 1090 -31.26 18.85 -1.67
CA LEU A 1090 -29.80 19.00 -1.54
C LEU A 1090 -29.37 20.41 -1.11
N HIS A 1091 -30.17 21.43 -1.41
CA HIS A 1091 -29.97 22.79 -0.92
C HIS A 1091 -30.26 22.88 0.58
N ASP A 1092 -31.32 22.23 1.05
CA ASP A 1092 -31.75 22.24 2.45
C ASP A 1092 -30.74 21.55 3.37
N VAL A 1093 -30.03 20.52 2.88
CA VAL A 1093 -28.91 19.87 3.61
C VAL A 1093 -27.56 20.56 3.38
N GLY A 1094 -27.51 21.63 2.60
CA GLY A 1094 -26.31 22.45 2.39
C GLY A 1094 -25.26 21.89 1.43
N VAL A 1095 -25.60 20.90 0.60
CA VAL A 1095 -24.72 20.38 -0.46
C VAL A 1095 -24.73 21.30 -1.69
N VAL A 1096 -25.91 21.86 -2.01
CA VAL A 1096 -26.13 22.73 -3.16
C VAL A 1096 -26.45 24.16 -2.70
N SER A 1097 -25.96 25.15 -3.45
CA SER A 1097 -26.37 26.55 -3.33
C SER A 1097 -27.45 26.84 -4.37
N ARG A 1098 -28.46 27.63 -3.97
CA ARG A 1098 -29.54 28.11 -4.82
C ARG A 1098 -29.56 29.63 -4.74
N ARG A 1099 -29.55 30.33 -5.88
CA ARG A 1099 -29.67 31.79 -5.96
C ARG A 1099 -30.79 32.17 -6.92
N GLU A 1100 -31.69 33.02 -6.48
CA GLU A 1100 -32.73 33.61 -7.33
C GLU A 1100 -32.11 34.78 -8.11
N LEU A 1101 -32.21 34.72 -9.44
CA LEU A 1101 -31.79 35.79 -10.36
C LEU A 1101 -32.99 36.15 -11.26
N ALA A 1102 -32.96 37.32 -11.89
CA ALA A 1102 -34.05 37.82 -12.74
C ALA A 1102 -34.44 36.87 -13.91
N GLY A 1103 -33.58 35.88 -14.25
CA GLY A 1103 -33.83 34.85 -15.27
C GLY A 1103 -34.11 33.43 -14.72
N GLY A 1104 -34.42 33.29 -13.43
CA GLY A 1104 -34.71 32.01 -12.78
C GLY A 1104 -33.65 31.55 -11.78
N ALA A 1105 -33.97 30.48 -11.04
CA ALA A 1105 -33.08 29.95 -10.01
C ALA A 1105 -31.83 29.29 -10.61
N THR A 1106 -30.66 29.66 -10.08
CA THR A 1106 -29.37 29.03 -10.40
C THR A 1106 -28.91 28.11 -9.27
N TYR A 1107 -28.31 27.00 -9.65
CA TYR A 1107 -27.82 25.95 -8.75
C TYR A 1107 -26.32 25.75 -8.94
N ALA A 1108 -25.57 25.60 -7.84
CA ALA A 1108 -24.15 25.26 -7.88
C ALA A 1108 -23.78 24.37 -6.69
N LEU A 1109 -22.85 23.43 -6.88
CA LEU A 1109 -22.26 22.67 -5.77
C LEU A 1109 -21.47 23.62 -4.87
N ARG A 1110 -21.68 23.53 -3.55
CA ARG A 1110 -21.01 24.46 -2.61
C ARG A 1110 -19.50 24.24 -2.52
N VAL A 1111 -19.01 23.04 -2.86
CA VAL A 1111 -17.58 22.68 -2.77
C VAL A 1111 -17.10 22.21 -4.16
N PRO A 1112 -16.27 23.02 -4.86
CA PRO A 1112 -15.71 22.66 -6.17
C PRO A 1112 -14.95 21.33 -6.19
N LEU A 1113 -14.17 21.03 -5.14
CA LEU A 1113 -13.45 19.76 -5.02
C LEU A 1113 -14.38 18.53 -5.11
N PHE A 1114 -15.61 18.64 -4.59
CA PHE A 1114 -16.61 17.58 -4.69
C PHE A 1114 -17.20 17.48 -6.10
N ALA A 1115 -17.36 18.60 -6.81
CA ALA A 1115 -17.79 18.62 -8.20
C ALA A 1115 -16.77 17.95 -9.14
N ASP A 1116 -15.48 18.21 -8.93
CA ASP A 1116 -14.37 17.55 -9.62
C ASP A 1116 -14.42 16.02 -9.43
N TRP A 1117 -14.66 15.59 -8.18
CA TRP A 1117 -14.81 14.17 -7.86
C TRP A 1117 -16.01 13.52 -8.57
N LEU A 1118 -17.18 14.17 -8.52
CA LEU A 1118 -18.38 13.68 -9.20
C LEU A 1118 -18.15 13.54 -10.70
N ARG A 1119 -17.50 14.51 -11.36
CA ARG A 1119 -17.20 14.41 -12.79
C ARG A 1119 -16.26 13.26 -13.14
N THR A 1120 -15.28 13.01 -12.28
CA THR A 1120 -14.23 12.01 -12.54
C THR A 1120 -14.71 10.58 -12.26
N TYR A 1121 -15.38 10.35 -11.13
CA TYR A 1121 -15.72 9.00 -10.64
C TYR A 1121 -17.22 8.67 -10.67
N ARG A 1122 -18.08 9.65 -10.96
CA ARG A 1122 -19.53 9.50 -11.14
C ARG A 1122 -20.01 10.24 -12.40
N PRO A 1123 -19.42 9.95 -13.58
CA PRO A 1123 -19.75 10.69 -14.80
C PRO A 1123 -21.25 10.56 -15.10
N LEU A 1124 -21.83 11.62 -15.66
CA LEU A 1124 -23.26 11.66 -16.00
C LEU A 1124 -23.67 10.47 -16.90
N ALA A 1125 -22.77 10.04 -17.80
CA ALA A 1125 -22.99 8.92 -18.71
C ALA A 1125 -23.13 7.54 -18.03
N SER A 1126 -22.70 7.39 -16.78
CA SER A 1126 -22.85 6.14 -16.01
C SER A 1126 -24.02 6.16 -15.03
N GLN A 1127 -24.86 7.20 -15.05
CA GLN A 1127 -26.00 7.32 -14.14
C GLN A 1127 -27.28 6.75 -14.74
N PRO A 1128 -28.11 6.05 -13.93
CA PRO A 1128 -29.41 5.55 -14.37
C PRO A 1128 -30.38 6.70 -14.70
N ASP A 1129 -31.41 6.38 -15.47
CA ASP A 1129 -32.49 7.33 -15.77
C ASP A 1129 -33.34 7.61 -14.52
N LEU A 1130 -33.91 8.81 -14.45
CA LEU A 1130 -34.83 9.20 -13.38
C LEU A 1130 -36.21 8.59 -13.66
N GLU A 1131 -36.45 7.36 -13.18
CA GLU A 1131 -37.79 6.76 -13.25
C GLU A 1131 -38.78 7.57 -12.40
N PRO A 1132 -40.01 7.81 -12.90
CA PRO A 1132 -41.10 8.28 -12.06
C PRO A 1132 -41.52 7.15 -11.13
N ARG A 1133 -41.43 7.37 -9.81
CA ARG A 1133 -42.28 6.65 -8.85
C ARG A 1133 -43.55 7.44 -8.63
#